data_AF-A0A9W6PHK7-F1
#
_entry.id   AF-A0A9W6PHK7-F1
#
_cell.length_a   1.000
_cell.length_b   1.000
_cell.length_c   1.000
_cell.angle_alpha   90.00
_cell.angle_beta   90.00
_cell.angle_gamma   90.00
#
_symmetry.space_group_name_H-M   'P 1'
#
loop_
_entity.id
_entity.type
_entity.pdbx_description
1 polymer ?
#
loop_
_entity_poly.entity_id
_entity_poly.type
_entity_poly.pdbx_seq_one_letter_code
_entity_poly.pdbx_strand_id
1 'polypeptide(L)'
;MTGPRPADTADRPADTADHPADTADHPADTADHPADTADRLARRLADYTVLAHDPAVPAATAGYWELSRAAFAAVDGRTRALAATEPGARAAHAALVAAPADPQRHRALAERLAPLLDSSPERAALAALTARTDGEIWLDHHLGDRHAPGAAAPDTAALRALAAGARHRPAPARPADGPSVHVVVPFRDRTRGGRTRNLLACLLALHDQDYRDGPIRVTVVETDDRPYVRELVEPLADRYLFAAHEGRFNKSWTVNLGLAADRDHDRSTLTCVLDADILADRSFVRRNARRLTELGHTAHVCCDRSLSLDAPATATALTRRCVHGEPDVPLDRLRGVLLREPPGGALWARSGALHRIGGFDERFEGWGGEDEDVVRRLAEDGELRRFDDPLLHLDHPRPAMRTDQDLPFNGHLRPGSWTGADDYGDPHKYAPLRYAPLAFTGTPRPPGPLMWGQRLLWNDSRWMGEEAHYFNLHVTVPVPPGRDLPTALACLGRLVHRHEALRTRVVTAPDGTPRQEVPAAGTVEVLIAPADPGTADQVLDRHRARLLGRTFALDEEWPVRPCVVTVDGAPARITLVLSHVLADGGAAAVLTGELAALLADGPRAELPEPVPQPLDRAAYETSAAGRKLSEAGLARTAAHLRAMPQTNFPGPLLPPDRYRFRRMEMCSPALTEALRRIADRHRTGTSAVLLAAVAVALATATGNRTVAFKTVLGNRVFPEIAPLVGNALSNAVVPAEIGGGTFGELVRAVVRSSMGNLLHSQCDPDARDVLTARTGLERGVHLNLSTFFNDVRAGLEQPVVPRPELDLAALSERTRTGWIGAWERQDATFFFHSRTVGDCPSDTTGACDHVYAMVDTAHLAGDRTDPLLRAVELVAVRAAERDLPLPDLTAAVLATGLTPPDRGPEWLHLDHCAVHPADVRAAVAAALPGRPAEVFVDDTPDGPRLVAHVACQDATVGPGDAGPGDAVGPEDLHRAVVAALPGFPAAVAPHHYVLHPVTGAAAPGRNREEWERLPVRAEGSGRPVPR
;
A
#
# COMPACT_ATOMS: atom_id res chain seq x y z
N MET A 1 -10.60 15.88 7.67
CA MET A 1 -10.92 16.72 8.85
C MET A 1 -12.34 17.31 8.78
N THR A 2 -13.35 16.58 8.28
CA THR A 2 -14.73 17.09 8.16
C THR A 2 -15.75 16.04 8.62
N GLY A 3 -15.50 15.43 9.78
CA GLY A 3 -16.49 14.64 10.50
C GLY A 3 -17.05 15.47 11.67
N PRO A 4 -18.35 15.43 11.96
CA PRO A 4 -18.90 16.07 13.16
C PRO A 4 -18.30 15.40 14.42
N ARG A 5 -18.08 16.21 15.47
CA ARG A 5 -17.66 15.72 16.80
C ARG A 5 -18.67 14.65 17.26
N PRO A 6 -18.28 13.42 17.60
CA PRO A 6 -19.20 12.48 18.22
C PRO A 6 -19.74 13.12 19.50
N ALA A 7 -21.06 13.07 19.70
CA ALA A 7 -21.68 13.56 20.91
C ALA A 7 -21.04 12.88 22.14
N ASP A 8 -20.99 13.60 23.26
CA ASP A 8 -20.56 13.09 24.57
C ASP A 8 -21.54 11.99 25.04
N THR A 9 -21.45 10.82 24.42
CA THR A 9 -22.19 9.61 24.73
C THR A 9 -21.19 8.48 24.79
N ALA A 10 -20.48 8.38 25.91
CA ALA A 10 -19.86 7.15 26.35
C ALA A 10 -20.36 6.88 27.77
N ASP A 11 -20.97 5.72 27.95
CA ASP A 11 -21.16 5.05 29.23
C ASP A 11 -19.91 5.24 30.09
N ARG A 12 -20.00 6.14 31.08
CA ARG A 12 -19.01 6.26 32.14
C ARG A 12 -19.32 5.14 33.13
N PRO A 13 -18.41 4.19 33.40
CA PRO A 13 -18.61 3.28 34.51
C PRO A 13 -18.62 4.11 35.80
N ALA A 14 -19.71 4.01 36.57
CA ALA A 14 -19.79 4.59 37.91
C ALA A 14 -18.77 3.87 38.81
N ASP A 15 -17.79 4.63 39.31
CA ASP A 15 -16.79 4.13 40.24
C ASP A 15 -17.47 3.84 41.59
N THR A 16 -17.45 2.59 42.04
CA THR A 16 -17.96 2.17 43.35
C THR A 16 -16.77 1.93 44.29
N ALA A 17 -16.79 2.70 45.38
CA ALA A 17 -15.90 2.77 46.54
C ALA A 17 -15.04 1.54 46.91
N ASP A 18 -13.77 1.76 47.26
CA ASP A 18 -13.29 1.72 48.66
C ASP A 18 -11.79 2.08 48.79
N HIS A 19 -11.44 3.28 49.27
CA HIS A 19 -10.19 3.52 50.02
C HIS A 19 -10.26 4.79 50.89
N PRO A 20 -9.61 4.80 52.08
CA PRO A 20 -9.82 5.80 53.12
C PRO A 20 -9.00 7.07 52.91
N ALA A 21 -9.51 8.16 53.48
CA ALA A 21 -9.07 9.55 53.34
C ALA A 21 -7.60 9.85 53.71
N ASP A 22 -6.95 10.69 52.91
CA ASP A 22 -6.34 11.94 53.41
C ASP A 22 -6.19 12.99 52.28
N THR A 23 -6.33 14.26 52.64
CA THR A 23 -6.87 15.36 51.84
C THR A 23 -5.87 16.18 51.00
N ALA A 24 -6.24 16.53 49.76
CA ALA A 24 -5.91 17.81 49.10
C ALA A 24 -6.93 18.09 47.97
N ASP A 25 -7.73 19.14 48.15
CA ASP A 25 -8.82 19.58 47.25
C ASP A 25 -8.38 19.81 45.79
N HIS A 26 -8.96 19.02 44.88
CA HIS A 26 -9.15 19.38 43.47
C HIS A 26 -10.65 19.17 43.16
N PRO A 27 -11.36 20.18 42.63
CA PRO A 27 -12.81 20.06 42.45
C PRO A 27 -13.09 19.15 41.25
N ALA A 28 -13.75 18.03 41.52
CA ALA A 28 -14.38 17.19 40.51
C ALA A 28 -15.66 17.89 40.00
N ASP A 29 -15.77 18.03 38.68
CA ASP A 29 -16.91 18.64 38.00
C ASP A 29 -18.02 17.59 37.84
N THR A 30 -18.83 17.42 38.88
CA THR A 30 -20.14 16.76 38.79
C THR A 30 -21.22 17.79 38.47
N ALA A 31 -22.08 17.43 37.53
CA ALA A 31 -23.23 18.19 37.07
C ALA A 31 -24.11 18.72 38.22
N ASP A 32 -23.88 19.99 38.57
CA ASP A 32 -24.84 20.90 39.19
C ASP A 32 -24.33 22.32 38.87
N HIS A 33 -24.78 22.94 37.77
CA HIS A 33 -24.29 24.26 37.33
C HIS A 33 -24.61 25.34 38.40
N PRO A 34 -23.63 25.84 39.17
CA PRO A 34 -23.86 26.99 40.03
C PRO A 34 -23.83 28.24 39.14
N ALA A 35 -24.76 29.17 39.35
CA ALA A 35 -24.93 30.39 38.56
C ALA A 35 -23.60 31.05 38.11
N ASP A 36 -23.43 31.22 36.79
CA ASP A 36 -22.26 31.85 36.17
C ASP A 36 -22.12 33.31 36.63
N THR A 37 -21.28 33.56 37.64
CA THR A 37 -20.98 34.88 38.19
C THR A 37 -20.40 35.79 37.11
N ALA A 38 -20.72 37.08 37.11
CA ALA A 38 -20.21 38.03 36.10
C ALA A 38 -18.68 38.05 36.02
N ASP A 39 -17.98 37.83 37.15
CA ASP A 39 -16.52 37.73 37.21
C ASP A 39 -15.96 36.55 36.39
N ARG A 40 -16.64 35.39 36.42
CA ARG A 40 -16.20 34.19 35.69
C ARG A 40 -16.36 34.39 34.19
N LEU A 41 -17.53 34.88 33.78
CA LEU A 41 -17.79 35.23 32.39
C LEU A 41 -16.83 36.33 31.90
N ALA A 42 -16.55 37.35 32.71
CA ALA A 42 -15.60 38.42 32.36
C ALA A 42 -14.18 37.89 32.09
N ARG A 43 -13.68 37.00 32.93
CA ARG A 43 -12.39 36.33 32.73
C ARG A 43 -12.39 35.52 31.43
N ARG A 44 -13.47 34.77 31.18
CA ARG A 44 -13.59 33.96 29.96
C ARG A 44 -13.64 34.82 28.69
N LEU A 45 -14.35 35.95 28.71
CA LEU A 45 -14.34 36.89 27.59
C LEU A 45 -12.94 37.47 27.33
N ALA A 46 -12.16 37.74 28.39
CA ALA A 46 -10.76 38.15 28.25
C ALA A 46 -9.88 37.03 27.66
N ASP A 47 -10.13 35.75 27.97
CA ASP A 47 -9.46 34.62 27.33
C ASP A 47 -9.74 34.58 25.82
N TYR A 48 -10.98 34.81 25.41
CA TYR A 48 -11.36 34.87 23.99
C TYR A 48 -10.69 36.04 23.25
N THR A 49 -10.46 37.17 23.92
CA THR A 49 -9.64 38.24 23.37
C THR A 49 -8.19 37.80 23.18
N VAL A 50 -7.60 37.04 24.10
CA VAL A 50 -6.25 36.45 23.90
C VAL A 50 -6.27 35.46 22.73
N LEU A 51 -7.24 34.54 22.68
CA LEU A 51 -7.37 33.52 21.63
C LEU A 51 -7.51 34.13 20.22
N ALA A 52 -8.16 35.28 20.12
CA ALA A 52 -8.36 35.97 18.84
C ALA A 52 -7.12 36.73 18.35
N HIS A 53 -6.24 37.19 19.26
CA HIS A 53 -5.19 38.18 18.93
C HIS A 53 -3.76 37.74 19.27
N ASP A 54 -3.54 36.72 20.10
CA ASP A 54 -2.20 36.25 20.44
C ASP A 54 -1.55 35.49 19.27
N PRO A 55 -0.39 35.95 18.74
CA PRO A 55 0.31 35.22 17.67
C PRO A 55 0.81 33.84 18.11
N ALA A 56 0.90 33.54 19.41
CA ALA A 56 1.25 32.22 19.91
C ALA A 56 0.15 31.17 19.63
N VAL A 57 -1.11 31.59 19.50
CA VAL A 57 -2.25 30.68 19.27
C VAL A 57 -2.18 30.00 17.89
N PRO A 58 -2.08 30.72 16.76
CA PRO A 58 -1.88 30.08 15.46
C PRO A 58 -0.52 29.38 15.35
N ALA A 59 0.49 29.85 16.08
CA ALA A 59 1.81 29.20 16.11
C ALA A 59 1.79 27.84 16.83
N ALA A 60 0.95 27.67 17.86
CA ALA A 60 0.86 26.43 18.63
C ALA A 60 0.42 25.24 17.77
N THR A 61 -0.67 25.39 17.01
CA THR A 61 -1.05 24.43 15.95
C THR A 61 -1.97 25.05 14.91
N ALA A 62 -1.42 25.35 13.71
CA ALA A 62 -2.14 26.07 12.66
C ALA A 62 -3.44 25.38 12.20
N GLY A 63 -3.46 24.04 12.12
CA GLY A 63 -4.64 23.27 11.72
C GLY A 63 -5.82 23.41 12.68
N TYR A 64 -5.57 23.28 13.99
CA TYR A 64 -6.61 23.45 15.02
C TYR A 64 -7.03 24.90 15.21
N TRP A 65 -6.12 25.85 14.94
CA TRP A 65 -6.46 27.26 14.90
C TRP A 65 -7.47 27.58 13.80
N GLU A 66 -7.29 27.06 12.58
CA GLU A 66 -8.26 27.27 11.49
C GLU A 66 -9.64 26.71 11.84
N LEU A 67 -9.71 25.60 12.58
CA LEU A 67 -10.97 25.05 13.08
C LEU A 67 -11.66 25.95 14.13
N SER A 68 -10.90 26.77 14.86
CA SER A 68 -11.38 27.53 16.01
C SER A 68 -11.47 29.06 15.78
N ARG A 69 -10.81 29.60 14.74
CA ARG A 69 -10.65 31.05 14.53
C ARG A 69 -11.96 31.83 14.37
N ALA A 70 -12.97 31.22 13.74
CA ALA A 70 -14.27 31.86 13.53
C ALA A 70 -15.00 32.04 14.87
N ALA A 71 -14.93 31.02 15.71
CA ALA A 71 -15.44 31.01 17.09
C ALA A 71 -14.75 32.11 17.93
N PHE A 72 -13.41 32.20 17.86
CA PHE A 72 -12.65 33.23 18.57
C PHE A 72 -13.08 34.65 18.15
N ALA A 73 -13.16 34.90 16.84
CA ALA A 73 -13.56 36.20 16.31
C ALA A 73 -15.00 36.59 16.68
N ALA A 74 -15.91 35.61 16.76
CA ALA A 74 -17.30 35.84 17.13
C ALA A 74 -17.44 36.30 18.59
N VAL A 75 -16.78 35.61 19.53
CA VAL A 75 -16.84 35.96 20.96
C VAL A 75 -16.09 37.25 21.25
N ASP A 76 -14.88 37.44 20.70
CA ASP A 76 -14.14 38.69 20.87
C ASP A 76 -14.87 39.90 20.24
N GLY A 77 -15.56 39.69 19.12
CA GLY A 77 -16.40 40.71 18.50
C GLY A 77 -17.50 41.22 19.44
N ARG A 78 -18.15 40.33 20.19
CA ARG A 78 -19.16 40.69 21.19
C ARG A 78 -18.53 41.27 22.45
N THR A 79 -17.39 40.76 22.87
CA THR A 79 -16.59 41.30 23.99
C THR A 79 -16.20 42.75 23.75
N ARG A 80 -15.70 43.06 22.55
CA ARG A 80 -15.37 44.42 22.12
C ARG A 80 -16.58 45.35 22.07
N ALA A 81 -17.74 44.85 21.64
CA ALA A 81 -18.98 45.64 21.64
C ALA A 81 -19.42 46.00 23.06
N LEU A 82 -19.34 45.06 24.00
CA LEU A 82 -19.61 45.31 25.41
C LEU A 82 -18.60 46.30 26.01
N ALA A 83 -17.31 46.08 25.78
CA ALA A 83 -16.23 46.96 26.24
C ALA A 83 -16.36 48.38 25.68
N ALA A 84 -16.90 48.56 24.47
CA ALA A 84 -17.10 49.87 23.88
C ALA A 84 -18.11 50.75 24.65
N THR A 85 -18.94 50.18 25.51
CA THR A 85 -19.93 50.93 26.30
C THR A 85 -19.33 51.74 27.44
N GLU A 86 -18.10 51.43 27.87
CA GLU A 86 -17.39 52.13 28.96
C GLU A 86 -15.95 52.47 28.53
N PRO A 87 -15.49 53.73 28.60
CA PRO A 87 -14.17 54.14 28.12
C PRO A 87 -12.99 53.35 28.71
N GLY A 88 -13.04 53.00 30.00
CA GLY A 88 -12.02 52.20 30.69
C GLY A 88 -11.95 50.76 30.18
N ALA A 89 -13.09 50.09 30.01
CA ALA A 89 -13.17 48.75 29.43
C ALA A 89 -12.70 48.73 27.97
N ARG A 90 -13.05 49.75 27.18
CA ARG A 90 -12.57 49.92 25.80
C ARG A 90 -11.04 50.05 25.74
N ALA A 91 -10.46 50.86 26.63
CA ALA A 91 -9.02 51.02 26.73
C ALA A 91 -8.32 49.74 27.19
N ALA A 92 -8.92 49.01 28.15
CA ALA A 92 -8.41 47.72 28.62
C ALA A 92 -8.44 46.64 27.53
N HIS A 93 -9.50 46.58 26.71
CA HIS A 93 -9.59 45.67 25.56
C HIS A 93 -8.50 45.98 24.53
N ALA A 94 -8.37 47.25 24.12
CA ALA A 94 -7.33 47.67 23.18
C ALA A 94 -5.91 47.42 23.72
N ALA A 95 -5.69 47.62 25.02
CA ALA A 95 -4.42 47.31 25.67
C ALA A 95 -4.09 45.81 25.65
N LEU A 96 -5.08 44.94 25.91
CA LEU A 96 -4.90 43.49 25.83
C LEU A 96 -4.63 43.04 24.39
N VAL A 97 -5.37 43.56 23.40
CA VAL A 97 -5.11 43.28 21.97
C VAL A 97 -3.68 43.66 21.58
N ALA A 98 -3.16 44.77 22.09
CA ALA A 98 -1.80 45.23 21.80
C ALA A 98 -0.70 44.39 22.49
N ALA A 99 -1.00 43.71 23.60
CA ALA A 99 -0.07 42.85 24.31
C ALA A 99 -0.82 41.65 24.94
N PRO A 100 -1.22 40.66 24.13
CA PRO A 100 -2.11 39.58 24.56
C PRO A 100 -1.45 38.60 25.55
N ALA A 101 -0.12 38.62 25.63
CA ALA A 101 0.64 37.83 26.60
C ALA A 101 0.80 38.48 27.99
N ASP A 102 0.30 39.72 28.18
CA ASP A 102 0.44 40.44 29.45
C ASP A 102 -0.69 40.06 30.44
N PRO A 103 -0.39 39.32 31.52
CA PRO A 103 -1.41 38.87 32.47
C PRO A 103 -2.04 40.03 33.26
N GLN A 104 -1.37 41.17 33.39
CA GLN A 104 -1.97 42.33 34.06
C GLN A 104 -3.05 42.96 33.18
N ARG A 105 -2.85 42.99 31.86
CA ARG A 105 -3.85 43.50 30.91
C ARG A 105 -5.05 42.58 30.79
N HIS A 106 -4.84 41.27 30.86
CA HIS A 106 -5.92 40.29 30.91
C HIS A 106 -6.82 40.51 32.14
N ARG A 107 -6.20 40.56 33.33
CA ARG A 107 -6.93 40.83 34.59
C ARG A 107 -7.64 42.19 34.56
N ALA A 108 -6.97 43.23 34.06
CA ALA A 108 -7.56 44.57 33.96
C ALA A 108 -8.79 44.61 33.04
N LEU A 109 -8.81 43.85 31.94
CA LEU A 109 -10.01 43.72 31.10
C LEU A 109 -11.12 42.98 31.85
N ALA A 110 -10.81 41.84 32.48
CA ALA A 110 -11.80 41.07 33.23
C ALA A 110 -12.45 41.89 34.37
N GLU A 111 -11.65 42.61 35.16
CA GLU A 111 -12.11 43.50 36.24
C GLU A 111 -13.02 44.63 35.72
N ARG A 112 -12.81 45.11 34.49
CA ARG A 112 -13.63 46.14 33.86
C ARG A 112 -14.90 45.59 33.23
N LEU A 113 -14.89 44.35 32.76
CA LEU A 113 -16.06 43.70 32.16
C LEU A 113 -17.06 43.20 33.21
N ALA A 114 -16.61 42.76 34.39
CA ALA A 114 -17.50 42.17 35.40
C ALA A 114 -18.66 43.10 35.83
N PRO A 115 -18.44 44.39 36.17
CA PRO A 115 -19.54 45.30 36.53
C PRO A 115 -20.49 45.60 35.35
N LEU A 116 -19.97 45.57 34.12
CA LEU A 116 -20.77 45.77 32.91
C LEU A 116 -21.67 44.57 32.65
N LEU A 117 -21.18 43.35 32.91
CA LEU A 117 -21.97 42.12 32.78
C LEU A 117 -23.04 42.03 33.86
N ASP A 118 -22.77 42.46 35.09
CA ASP A 118 -23.78 42.46 36.16
C ASP A 118 -24.97 43.39 35.87
N SER A 119 -24.74 44.47 35.12
CA SER A 119 -25.76 45.46 34.78
C SER A 119 -26.33 45.31 33.36
N SER A 120 -25.77 44.42 32.53
CA SER A 120 -26.15 44.29 31.12
C SER A 120 -27.20 43.20 30.87
N PRO A 121 -28.26 43.49 30.10
CA PRO A 121 -29.19 42.46 29.65
C PRO A 121 -28.54 41.44 28.70
N GLU A 122 -27.35 41.74 28.16
CA GLU A 122 -26.61 40.84 27.26
C GLU A 122 -25.88 39.70 27.98
N ARG A 123 -25.78 39.72 29.33
CA ARG A 123 -25.05 38.71 30.10
C ARG A 123 -25.48 37.28 29.77
N ALA A 124 -26.78 37.02 29.75
CA ALA A 124 -27.30 35.68 29.44
C ALA A 124 -26.97 35.24 28.00
N ALA A 125 -27.01 36.18 27.05
CA ALA A 125 -26.68 35.90 25.65
C ALA A 125 -25.18 35.64 25.45
N LEU A 126 -24.31 36.40 26.14
CA LEU A 126 -22.86 36.21 26.14
C LEU A 126 -22.45 34.91 26.84
N ALA A 127 -23.06 34.57 27.97
CA ALA A 127 -22.86 33.30 28.66
C ALA A 127 -23.25 32.12 27.76
N ALA A 128 -24.43 32.19 27.13
CA ALA A 128 -24.89 31.15 26.21
C ALA A 128 -24.02 31.04 24.94
N LEU A 129 -23.52 32.16 24.40
CA LEU A 129 -22.57 32.14 23.29
C LEU A 129 -21.26 31.46 23.71
N THR A 130 -20.70 31.87 24.84
CA THR A 130 -19.43 31.35 25.37
C THR A 130 -19.51 29.86 25.66
N ALA A 131 -20.58 29.39 26.33
CA ALA A 131 -20.80 27.98 26.63
C ALA A 131 -20.91 27.11 25.38
N ARG A 132 -21.59 27.61 24.32
CA ARG A 132 -21.63 26.90 23.02
C ARG A 132 -20.23 26.86 22.38
N THR A 133 -19.56 28.00 22.31
CA THR A 133 -18.23 28.10 21.69
C THR A 133 -17.20 27.23 22.41
N ASP A 134 -17.26 27.14 23.74
CA ASP A 134 -16.39 26.27 24.54
C ASP A 134 -16.53 24.79 24.15
N GLY A 135 -17.69 24.36 23.63
CA GLY A 135 -17.90 23.00 23.10
C GLY A 135 -17.39 22.79 21.68
N GLU A 136 -17.01 23.85 20.96
CA GLU A 136 -16.65 23.81 19.53
C GLU A 136 -15.15 24.06 19.28
N ILE A 137 -14.45 24.70 20.22
CA ILE A 137 -13.03 25.04 20.08
C ILE A 137 -12.09 23.87 20.38
N TRP A 138 -10.94 23.89 19.69
CA TRP A 138 -9.86 22.92 19.86
C TRP A 138 -8.62 23.50 20.55
N LEU A 139 -8.44 24.82 20.44
CA LEU A 139 -7.42 25.57 21.17
C LEU A 139 -8.09 26.43 22.23
N ASP A 140 -7.47 26.50 23.39
CA ASP A 140 -7.91 27.29 24.52
C ASP A 140 -6.74 28.04 25.17
N HIS A 141 -7.03 28.99 26.03
CA HIS A 141 -6.04 29.79 26.74
C HIS A 141 -5.99 29.37 28.21
N HIS A 142 -4.79 29.18 28.73
CA HIS A 142 -4.57 28.93 30.15
C HIS A 142 -3.71 30.05 30.74
N LEU A 143 -4.22 30.72 31.77
CA LEU A 143 -3.50 31.68 32.58
C LEU A 143 -3.72 31.39 34.06
N GLY A 144 -2.67 30.90 34.72
CA GLY A 144 -2.70 30.63 36.16
C GLY A 144 -2.78 31.91 37.00
N ASP A 145 -3.56 31.88 38.09
CA ASP A 145 -3.76 33.05 38.96
C ASP A 145 -2.46 33.59 39.57
N ARG A 146 -1.48 32.72 39.85
CA ARG A 146 -0.15 33.06 40.39
C ARG A 146 0.93 33.19 39.31
N HIS A 147 0.57 33.22 38.03
CA HIS A 147 1.52 33.45 36.96
C HIS A 147 2.11 34.87 37.05
N ALA A 148 3.45 34.92 37.03
CA ALA A 148 4.22 36.16 37.07
C ALA A 148 5.36 36.09 36.04
N PRO A 149 5.38 36.97 35.02
CA PRO A 149 6.47 37.01 34.05
C PRO A 149 7.73 37.59 34.72
N GLY A 150 8.83 36.85 34.76
CA GLY A 150 10.06 37.35 35.39
C GLY A 150 11.23 36.38 35.61
N ALA A 151 11.07 35.07 35.35
CA ALA A 151 12.18 34.13 35.48
C ALA A 151 12.98 34.03 34.17
N ALA A 152 14.31 34.18 34.25
CA ALA A 152 15.19 33.78 33.15
C ALA A 152 15.20 32.25 33.05
N ALA A 153 15.02 31.70 31.84
CA ALA A 153 15.08 30.25 31.65
C ALA A 153 16.51 29.74 31.90
N PRO A 154 16.68 28.57 32.53
CA PRO A 154 17.95 27.86 32.46
C PRO A 154 18.34 27.65 31.00
N ASP A 155 19.56 28.04 30.63
CA ASP A 155 20.07 27.79 29.28
C ASP A 155 20.59 26.35 29.14
N THR A 156 20.99 25.98 27.93
CA THR A 156 21.53 24.64 27.64
C THR A 156 22.77 24.31 28.49
N ALA A 157 23.59 25.31 28.82
CA ALA A 157 24.80 25.11 29.61
C ALA A 157 24.47 24.78 31.07
N ALA A 158 23.49 25.48 31.66
CA ALA A 158 22.99 25.22 32.99
C ALA A 158 22.40 23.81 33.12
N LEU A 159 21.58 23.38 32.16
CA LEU A 159 21.03 22.02 32.15
C LEU A 159 22.10 20.95 31.91
N ARG A 160 23.10 21.22 31.05
CA ARG A 160 24.25 20.32 30.85
C ARG A 160 25.04 20.12 32.15
N ALA A 161 25.23 21.17 32.93
CA ALA A 161 25.92 21.08 34.22
C ALA A 161 25.14 20.19 35.22
N LEU A 162 23.81 20.30 35.24
CA LEU A 162 22.95 19.41 36.03
C LEU A 162 23.03 17.96 35.53
N ALA A 163 22.98 17.75 34.22
CA ALA A 163 23.10 16.43 33.60
C ALA A 163 24.43 15.74 33.94
N ALA A 164 25.54 16.47 33.90
CA ALA A 164 26.86 15.95 34.27
C ALA A 164 26.97 15.57 35.76
N GLY A 165 26.18 16.22 36.62
CA GLY A 165 26.10 15.93 38.06
C GLY A 165 25.10 14.83 38.42
N ALA A 166 24.28 14.36 37.47
CA ALA A 166 23.29 13.31 37.71
C ALA A 166 23.99 11.98 38.05
N ARG A 167 23.63 11.37 39.17
CA ARG A 167 24.14 10.04 39.54
C ARG A 167 23.49 8.99 38.66
N HIS A 168 24.13 7.83 38.47
CA HIS A 168 23.47 6.72 37.76
C HIS A 168 22.14 6.37 38.44
N ARG A 169 21.09 6.15 37.63
CA ARG A 169 19.77 5.73 38.14
C ARG A 169 19.98 4.45 38.97
N PRO A 170 19.63 4.43 40.26
CA PRO A 170 19.90 3.27 41.10
C PRO A 170 19.19 2.04 40.54
N ALA A 171 19.92 0.94 40.34
CA ALA A 171 19.34 -0.33 39.95
C ALA A 171 18.26 -0.73 40.99
N PRO A 172 17.14 -1.35 40.56
CA PRO A 172 16.12 -1.80 41.49
C PRO A 172 16.74 -2.71 42.54
N ALA A 173 16.38 -2.50 43.81
CA ALA A 173 17.01 -3.18 44.95
C ALA A 173 16.77 -4.71 44.98
N ARG A 174 15.92 -5.22 44.09
CA ARG A 174 15.61 -6.63 43.84
C ARG A 174 15.40 -6.88 42.33
N PRO A 175 15.49 -8.14 41.85
CA PRO A 175 14.99 -8.49 40.53
C PRO A 175 13.54 -8.00 40.44
N ALA A 176 13.25 -7.14 39.47
CA ALA A 176 11.95 -6.49 39.37
C ALA A 176 10.96 -7.45 38.72
N ASP A 177 9.91 -7.85 39.44
CA ASP A 177 8.81 -8.67 38.90
C ASP A 177 7.80 -7.84 38.07
N GLY A 178 7.93 -6.51 38.03
CA GLY A 178 7.05 -5.61 37.27
C GLY A 178 7.55 -5.26 35.86
N PRO A 179 6.73 -4.56 35.06
CA PRO A 179 6.99 -4.38 33.64
C PRO A 179 8.22 -3.47 33.38
N SER A 180 9.08 -3.92 32.48
CA SER A 180 10.12 -3.08 31.89
C SER A 180 9.54 -2.03 30.93
N VAL A 181 9.99 -0.78 31.07
CA VAL A 181 9.52 0.38 30.27
C VAL A 181 10.63 0.87 29.36
N HIS A 182 10.32 1.02 28.08
CA HIS A 182 11.19 1.63 27.08
C HIS A 182 10.64 2.98 26.65
N VAL A 183 11.42 4.04 26.83
CA VAL A 183 11.10 5.40 26.38
C VAL A 183 11.92 5.71 25.13
N VAL A 184 11.25 5.98 24.02
CA VAL A 184 11.88 6.41 22.76
C VAL A 184 11.68 7.90 22.59
N VAL A 185 12.79 8.64 22.50
CA VAL A 185 12.80 10.10 22.32
C VAL A 185 13.37 10.43 20.94
N PRO A 186 12.52 10.72 19.94
CA PRO A 186 12.98 11.14 18.62
C PRO A 186 13.46 12.59 18.66
N PHE A 187 14.61 12.89 18.04
CA PHE A 187 15.22 14.20 18.16
C PHE A 187 15.87 14.71 16.86
N ARG A 188 15.70 16.02 16.63
CA ARG A 188 16.44 16.82 15.65
C ARG A 188 16.45 18.30 16.03
N ASP A 189 17.59 18.96 15.91
CA ASP A 189 17.71 20.40 16.12
C ASP A 189 18.70 21.05 15.13
N ARG A 190 18.18 21.51 13.97
CA ARG A 190 18.98 22.22 12.97
C ARG A 190 19.32 23.66 13.35
N THR A 191 18.51 24.30 14.20
CA THR A 191 18.72 25.69 14.62
C THR A 191 19.74 25.79 15.75
N ARG A 192 20.07 24.64 16.38
CA ARG A 192 21.04 24.51 17.47
C ARG A 192 20.68 25.44 18.63
N GLY A 193 19.39 25.51 18.93
CA GLY A 193 18.79 26.48 19.85
C GLY A 193 17.96 25.82 20.96
N GLY A 194 16.73 26.32 21.16
CA GLY A 194 15.88 25.95 22.30
C GLY A 194 15.46 24.47 22.40
N ARG A 195 15.49 23.71 21.30
CA ARG A 195 15.11 22.28 21.32
C ARG A 195 16.15 21.42 22.02
N THR A 196 17.45 21.71 21.85
CA THR A 196 18.50 21.01 22.61
C THR A 196 18.37 21.25 24.12
N ARG A 197 17.99 22.45 24.56
CA ARG A 197 17.65 22.74 25.97
C ARG A 197 16.47 21.88 26.43
N ASN A 198 15.39 21.84 25.64
CA ASN A 198 14.19 21.08 25.99
C ASN A 198 14.47 19.57 26.08
N LEU A 199 15.29 19.02 25.16
CA LEU A 199 15.73 17.63 25.22
C LEU A 199 16.42 17.32 26.55
N LEU A 200 17.37 18.15 26.98
CA LEU A 200 18.06 17.96 28.26
C LEU A 200 17.08 18.02 29.44
N ALA A 201 16.12 18.93 29.42
CA ALA A 201 15.09 19.01 30.46
C ALA A 201 14.18 17.77 30.49
N CYS A 202 13.75 17.29 29.33
CA CYS A 202 12.97 16.07 29.17
C CYS A 202 13.75 14.86 29.75
N LEU A 203 15.03 14.71 29.39
CA LEU A 203 15.88 13.63 29.89
C LEU A 203 16.16 13.74 31.40
N LEU A 204 16.36 14.95 31.94
CA LEU A 204 16.50 15.16 33.39
C LEU A 204 15.22 14.79 34.15
N ALA A 205 14.05 15.16 33.61
CA ALA A 205 12.76 14.80 34.19
C ALA A 205 12.50 13.29 34.13
N LEU A 206 12.88 12.62 33.03
CA LEU A 206 12.86 11.16 32.93
C LEU A 206 13.85 10.51 33.90
N HIS A 207 15.00 11.13 34.15
CA HIS A 207 15.98 10.61 35.10
C HIS A 207 15.44 10.62 36.54
N ASP A 208 14.70 11.66 36.93
CA ASP A 208 14.04 11.81 38.23
C ASP A 208 12.60 11.25 38.24
N GLN A 209 12.45 9.94 38.03
CA GLN A 209 11.15 9.23 38.10
C GLN A 209 11.04 8.36 39.36
N ASP A 210 9.84 8.28 39.95
CA ASP A 210 9.56 7.48 41.15
C ASP A 210 9.16 6.01 40.87
N TYR A 211 9.36 5.55 39.64
CA TYR A 211 9.03 4.18 39.24
C TYR A 211 10.00 3.16 39.87
N ARG A 212 9.44 2.21 40.62
CA ARG A 212 10.20 1.14 41.30
C ARG A 212 9.80 -0.27 40.85
N ASP A 213 8.76 -0.39 40.02
CA ASP A 213 8.18 -1.69 39.65
C ASP A 213 9.02 -2.42 38.59
N GLY A 214 9.84 -1.69 37.81
CA GLY A 214 10.67 -2.24 36.73
C GLY A 214 11.77 -1.29 36.25
N PRO A 215 12.67 -1.74 35.35
CA PRO A 215 13.66 -0.86 34.75
C PRO A 215 13.02 0.12 33.75
N ILE A 216 13.53 1.34 33.72
CA ILE A 216 13.26 2.33 32.67
C ILE A 216 14.50 2.39 31.78
N ARG A 217 14.32 2.20 30.47
CA ARG A 217 15.35 2.44 29.45
C ARG A 217 14.97 3.61 28.57
N VAL A 218 15.88 4.54 28.35
CA VAL A 218 15.69 5.71 27.51
C VAL A 218 16.59 5.59 26.27
N THR A 219 15.98 5.53 25.09
CA THR A 219 16.69 5.60 23.81
C THR A 219 16.45 6.97 23.19
N VAL A 220 17.53 7.73 22.99
CA VAL A 220 17.51 8.95 22.17
C VAL A 220 17.94 8.58 20.76
N VAL A 221 17.12 8.95 19.77
CA VAL A 221 17.45 8.76 18.36
C VAL A 221 17.57 10.13 17.71
N GLU A 222 18.79 10.50 17.32
CA GLU A 222 19.08 11.74 16.62
C GLU A 222 19.15 11.49 15.11
N THR A 223 18.48 12.34 14.33
CA THR A 223 18.60 12.33 12.87
C THR A 223 19.05 13.69 12.34
N ASP A 224 20.23 13.74 11.72
CA ASP A 224 20.69 14.89 10.96
C ASP A 224 21.77 14.50 9.94
N ASP A 225 22.45 15.47 9.33
CA ASP A 225 23.64 15.25 8.48
C ASP A 225 24.83 14.65 9.27
N ARG A 226 24.97 15.04 10.54
CA ARG A 226 26.00 14.54 11.47
C ARG A 226 25.50 14.57 12.92
N PRO A 227 26.04 13.72 13.83
CA PRO A 227 25.63 13.70 15.22
C PRO A 227 26.03 14.99 15.93
N TYR A 228 25.13 15.58 16.72
CA TYR A 228 25.37 16.83 17.45
C TYR A 228 25.15 16.71 18.96
N VAL A 229 24.14 15.96 19.42
CA VAL A 229 23.80 15.92 20.86
C VAL A 229 24.35 14.70 21.60
N ARG A 230 25.07 13.80 20.94
CA ARG A 230 25.62 12.56 21.52
C ARG A 230 26.22 12.76 22.92
N GLU A 231 27.25 13.62 23.04
CA GLU A 231 27.95 13.87 24.31
C GLU A 231 27.04 14.49 25.39
N LEU A 232 25.96 15.16 25.00
CA LEU A 232 25.02 15.82 25.90
C LEU A 232 24.01 14.83 26.50
N VAL A 233 23.64 13.79 25.75
CA VAL A 233 22.56 12.86 26.12
C VAL A 233 23.08 11.55 26.70
N GLU A 234 24.30 11.12 26.35
CA GLU A 234 24.91 9.89 26.89
C GLU A 234 24.93 9.81 28.43
N PRO A 235 25.05 10.91 29.21
CA PRO A 235 24.94 10.84 30.67
C PRO A 235 23.52 10.53 31.20
N LEU A 236 22.47 10.75 30.40
CA LEU A 236 21.07 10.68 30.83
C LEU A 236 20.25 9.60 30.11
N ALA A 237 20.73 9.09 28.98
CA ALA A 237 20.06 8.08 28.16
C ALA A 237 20.83 6.75 28.20
N ASP A 238 20.09 5.63 28.24
CA ASP A 238 20.67 4.29 28.21
C ASP A 238 21.23 3.93 26.83
N ARG A 239 20.67 4.53 25.77
CA ARG A 239 21.13 4.33 24.39
C ARG A 239 21.01 5.60 23.58
N TYR A 240 22.02 5.87 22.77
CA TYR A 240 22.00 6.88 21.73
C TYR A 240 22.15 6.22 20.36
N LEU A 241 21.27 6.57 19.43
CA LEU A 241 21.31 6.17 18.04
C LEU A 241 21.45 7.43 17.17
N PHE A 242 22.30 7.35 16.16
CA PHE A 242 22.38 8.38 15.13
C PHE A 242 22.00 7.77 13.78
N ALA A 243 21.06 8.40 13.08
CA ALA A 243 20.66 7.99 11.74
C ALA A 243 20.78 9.16 10.76
N ALA A 244 21.66 9.02 9.77
CA ALA A 244 21.98 10.08 8.84
C ALA A 244 20.80 10.36 7.90
N HIS A 245 20.33 11.62 7.88
CA HIS A 245 19.27 12.05 6.96
C HIS A 245 19.30 13.57 6.69
N GLU A 246 19.63 13.92 5.45
CA GLU A 246 19.69 15.32 4.98
C GLU A 246 18.31 15.91 4.62
N GLY A 247 17.28 15.06 4.50
CA GLY A 247 15.92 15.46 4.15
C GLY A 247 15.16 16.14 5.29
N ARG A 248 13.83 16.17 5.21
CA ARG A 248 12.98 16.70 6.30
C ARG A 248 13.08 15.79 7.53
N PHE A 249 12.73 16.30 8.71
CA PHE A 249 12.73 15.42 9.89
C PHE A 249 11.67 14.33 9.72
N ASN A 250 12.06 13.06 9.89
CA ASN A 250 11.14 11.93 9.83
C ASN A 250 10.99 11.36 11.23
N LYS A 251 10.03 11.89 12.00
CA LYS A 251 9.75 11.45 13.38
C LYS A 251 9.43 9.96 13.42
N SER A 252 8.57 9.49 12.52
CA SER A 252 8.16 8.09 12.43
C SER A 252 9.33 7.12 12.31
N TRP A 253 10.24 7.36 11.35
CA TRP A 253 11.45 6.55 11.17
C TRP A 253 12.36 6.62 12.39
N THR A 254 12.51 7.81 12.98
CA THR A 254 13.31 8.01 14.19
C THR A 254 12.78 7.20 15.38
N VAL A 255 11.46 7.20 15.58
CA VAL A 255 10.80 6.38 16.62
C VAL A 255 11.02 4.90 16.32
N ASN A 256 10.80 4.51 15.07
CA ASN A 256 10.94 3.12 14.61
C ASN A 256 12.35 2.57 14.77
N LEU A 257 13.40 3.37 14.56
CA LEU A 257 14.78 3.00 14.88
C LEU A 257 14.96 2.69 16.36
N GLY A 258 14.33 3.49 17.22
CA GLY A 258 14.28 3.25 18.66
C GLY A 258 13.59 1.93 18.99
N LEU A 259 12.41 1.68 18.39
CA LEU A 259 11.65 0.45 18.57
C LEU A 259 12.41 -0.79 18.06
N ALA A 260 13.00 -0.72 16.87
CA ALA A 260 13.76 -1.81 16.26
C ALA A 260 14.98 -2.18 17.10
N ALA A 261 15.66 -1.18 17.67
CA ALA A 261 16.78 -1.38 18.57
C ALA A 261 16.45 -2.17 19.86
N ASP A 262 15.18 -2.22 20.28
CA ASP A 262 14.72 -3.01 21.42
C ASP A 262 14.26 -4.44 21.02
N ARG A 263 13.81 -4.65 19.77
CA ARG A 263 13.40 -5.98 19.23
C ARG A 263 14.50 -7.03 19.35
N ASP A 264 15.73 -6.65 19.07
CA ASP A 264 16.89 -7.55 19.13
C ASP A 264 17.15 -8.15 20.51
N HIS A 265 16.50 -7.61 21.55
CA HIS A 265 16.72 -8.02 22.92
C HIS A 265 15.46 -8.55 23.63
N ASP A 266 14.24 -8.40 23.08
CA ASP A 266 12.96 -8.83 23.68
C ASP A 266 12.82 -8.44 25.18
N ARG A 267 13.27 -7.23 25.49
CA ARG A 267 13.63 -6.84 26.86
C ARG A 267 12.68 -5.83 27.50
N SER A 268 11.71 -5.29 26.76
CA SER A 268 10.75 -4.30 27.25
C SER A 268 9.32 -4.74 26.98
N THR A 269 8.45 -4.59 27.99
CA THR A 269 7.04 -5.01 27.91
C THR A 269 6.11 -3.86 27.55
N LEU A 270 6.52 -2.62 27.89
CA LEU A 270 5.78 -1.39 27.65
C LEU A 270 6.68 -0.37 26.96
N THR A 271 6.12 0.41 26.04
CA THR A 271 6.82 1.46 25.32
C THR A 271 6.11 2.81 25.47
N CYS A 272 6.88 3.86 25.72
CA CYS A 272 6.48 5.25 25.68
C CYS A 272 7.22 5.95 24.54
N VAL A 273 6.48 6.52 23.59
CA VAL A 273 7.04 7.44 22.59
C VAL A 273 6.80 8.85 23.11
N LEU A 274 7.88 9.56 23.42
CA LEU A 274 7.84 10.85 24.10
C LEU A 274 8.56 11.90 23.27
N ASP A 275 7.87 12.99 22.93
CA ASP A 275 8.50 14.09 22.22
C ASP A 275 9.55 14.78 23.11
N ALA A 276 10.68 15.16 22.52
CA ALA A 276 11.81 15.76 23.23
C ALA A 276 11.49 17.10 23.91
N ASP A 277 10.35 17.71 23.58
CA ASP A 277 9.89 19.00 24.08
C ASP A 277 8.83 18.87 25.20
N ILE A 278 8.57 17.66 25.71
CA ILE A 278 7.66 17.40 26.83
C ILE A 278 8.39 17.37 28.16
N LEU A 279 7.82 18.03 29.18
CA LEU A 279 8.32 17.99 30.55
C LEU A 279 7.42 17.12 31.43
N ALA A 280 7.92 15.94 31.82
CA ALA A 280 7.20 14.97 32.64
C ALA A 280 7.30 15.27 34.15
N ASP A 281 6.22 15.04 34.89
CA ASP A 281 6.23 14.99 36.35
C ASP A 281 6.94 13.73 36.88
N ARG A 282 7.30 13.70 38.17
CA ARG A 282 8.05 12.60 38.79
C ARG A 282 7.30 11.25 38.76
N SER A 283 5.97 11.28 38.75
CA SER A 283 5.15 10.06 38.77
C SER A 283 4.70 9.62 37.38
N PHE A 284 5.12 10.29 36.32
CA PHE A 284 4.70 10.04 34.94
C PHE A 284 4.85 8.58 34.50
N VAL A 285 6.03 7.96 34.68
CA VAL A 285 6.27 6.58 34.26
C VAL A 285 5.46 5.60 35.11
N ARG A 286 5.46 5.78 36.43
CA ARG A 286 4.72 4.91 37.37
C ARG A 286 3.22 4.93 37.08
N ARG A 287 2.65 6.12 36.88
CA ARG A 287 1.23 6.33 36.60
C ARG A 287 0.80 5.62 35.31
N ASN A 288 1.55 5.80 34.23
CA ASN A 288 1.17 5.24 32.92
C ASN A 288 1.50 3.75 32.77
N ALA A 289 2.59 3.27 33.38
CA ALA A 289 2.90 1.84 33.44
C ALA A 289 1.80 1.06 34.15
N ARG A 290 1.34 1.56 35.32
CA ARG A 290 0.24 0.95 36.08
C ARG A 290 -1.06 0.95 35.31
N ARG A 291 -1.42 2.04 34.64
CA ARG A 291 -2.61 2.10 33.76
C ARG A 291 -2.60 0.96 32.74
N LEU A 292 -1.49 0.74 32.03
CA LEU A 292 -1.41 -0.34 31.03
C LEU A 292 -1.50 -1.74 31.64
N THR A 293 -0.91 -1.95 32.83
CA THR A 293 -0.96 -3.26 33.49
C THR A 293 -2.28 -3.57 34.17
N GLU A 294 -2.84 -2.61 34.90
CA GLU A 294 -4.02 -2.80 35.74
C GLU A 294 -5.32 -2.74 34.93
N LEU A 295 -5.41 -1.83 33.95
CA LEU A 295 -6.62 -1.67 33.14
C LEU A 295 -6.65 -2.59 31.91
N GLY A 296 -5.51 -3.18 31.54
CA GLY A 296 -5.44 -4.23 30.52
C GLY A 296 -5.59 -3.76 29.06
N HIS A 297 -5.72 -2.46 28.79
CA HIS A 297 -5.87 -1.92 27.43
C HIS A 297 -4.56 -1.99 26.60
N THR A 298 -4.68 -1.72 25.29
CA THR A 298 -3.59 -1.92 24.32
C THR A 298 -2.63 -0.73 24.27
N ALA A 299 -3.19 0.48 24.18
CA ALA A 299 -2.45 1.72 24.11
C ALA A 299 -3.26 2.88 24.68
N HIS A 300 -2.60 3.96 25.09
CA HIS A 300 -3.28 5.18 25.46
C HIS A 300 -2.46 6.43 25.16
N VAL A 301 -3.17 7.54 25.01
CA VAL A 301 -2.59 8.89 25.09
C VAL A 301 -2.84 9.38 26.51
N CYS A 302 -1.79 9.80 27.22
CA CYS A 302 -1.91 10.14 28.65
C CYS A 302 -2.67 11.45 28.90
N CYS A 303 -2.87 12.27 27.87
CA CYS A 303 -3.46 13.60 27.98
C CYS A 303 -4.64 13.81 26.99
N ASP A 304 -5.68 14.46 27.48
CA ASP A 304 -6.75 15.08 26.71
C ASP A 304 -6.47 16.59 26.51
N ARG A 305 -5.42 17.09 27.16
CA ARG A 305 -5.04 18.50 27.23
C ARG A 305 -3.51 18.63 27.21
N SER A 306 -2.99 19.33 26.21
CA SER A 306 -1.57 19.67 26.12
C SER A 306 -1.38 21.18 26.22
N LEU A 307 -0.67 21.64 27.25
CA LEU A 307 -0.39 23.03 27.49
C LEU A 307 0.94 23.43 26.83
N SER A 308 0.86 24.15 25.70
CA SER A 308 2.00 24.78 25.03
C SER A 308 2.41 26.06 25.75
N LEU A 309 3.49 25.96 26.53
CA LEU A 309 4.01 27.05 27.33
C LEU A 309 4.65 28.12 26.45
N ASP A 310 4.59 29.37 26.91
CA ASP A 310 5.44 30.44 26.39
C ASP A 310 6.83 30.42 27.04
N ALA A 311 7.74 31.29 26.59
CA ALA A 311 9.10 31.34 27.11
C ALA A 311 9.18 31.60 28.63
N PRO A 312 8.44 32.56 29.24
CA PRO A 312 8.42 32.74 30.70
C PRO A 312 7.85 31.56 31.49
N ALA A 313 6.78 30.94 31.01
CA ALA A 313 6.20 29.77 31.67
C ALA A 313 7.14 28.56 31.56
N THR A 314 7.82 28.40 30.42
CA THR A 314 8.90 27.41 30.23
C THR A 314 10.03 27.64 31.21
N ALA A 315 10.51 28.87 31.39
CA ALA A 315 11.53 29.20 32.38
C ALA A 315 11.14 28.77 33.80
N THR A 316 9.90 29.04 34.17
CA THR A 316 9.33 28.67 35.47
C THR A 316 9.26 27.15 35.63
N ALA A 317 8.76 26.44 34.62
CA ALA A 317 8.63 24.98 34.62
C ALA A 317 9.99 24.29 34.74
N LEU A 318 11.00 24.73 33.97
CA LEU A 318 12.36 24.20 34.01
C LEU A 318 13.03 24.42 35.36
N THR A 319 12.90 25.64 35.92
CA THR A 319 13.48 25.97 37.22
C THR A 319 12.92 25.06 38.32
N ARG A 320 11.60 24.89 38.36
CA ARG A 320 10.96 24.04 39.38
C ARG A 320 11.28 22.56 39.20
N ARG A 321 11.05 22.03 38.00
CA ARG A 321 11.16 20.59 37.75
C ARG A 321 12.59 20.10 37.70
N CYS A 322 13.49 20.84 37.06
CA CYS A 322 14.88 20.42 36.82
C CYS A 322 15.87 21.01 37.82
N VAL A 323 15.78 22.30 38.15
CA VAL A 323 16.75 22.95 39.05
C VAL A 323 16.43 22.68 40.52
N HIS A 324 15.17 22.83 40.94
CA HIS A 324 14.76 22.59 42.32
C HIS A 324 14.37 21.12 42.60
N GLY A 325 14.14 20.32 41.55
CA GLY A 325 13.71 18.92 41.70
C GLY A 325 12.32 18.80 42.35
N GLU A 326 11.42 19.74 42.08
CA GLU A 326 10.02 19.63 42.51
C GLU A 326 9.34 18.43 41.79
N PRO A 327 8.44 17.69 42.45
CA PRO A 327 7.81 16.51 41.87
C PRO A 327 6.90 16.83 40.66
N ASP A 328 6.33 18.03 40.62
CA ASP A 328 5.45 18.51 39.56
C ASP A 328 5.51 20.05 39.45
N VAL A 329 4.97 20.62 38.37
CA VAL A 329 4.91 22.07 38.13
C VAL A 329 3.46 22.57 38.27
N PRO A 330 3.15 23.41 39.27
CA PRO A 330 1.79 23.91 39.48
C PRO A 330 1.25 24.71 38.29
N LEU A 331 0.14 24.24 37.69
CA LEU A 331 -0.50 24.88 36.54
C LEU A 331 -0.93 26.32 36.82
N ASP A 332 -1.27 26.65 38.06
CA ASP A 332 -1.67 28.00 38.47
C ASP A 332 -0.52 29.04 38.44
N ARG A 333 0.71 28.60 38.11
CA ARG A 333 1.87 29.47 37.85
C ARG A 333 2.23 29.56 36.37
N LEU A 334 1.55 28.80 35.52
CA LEU A 334 1.87 28.68 34.10
C LEU A 334 0.92 29.51 33.24
N ARG A 335 1.42 29.84 32.06
CA ARG A 335 0.65 30.43 30.96
C ARG A 335 0.95 29.63 29.70
N GLY A 336 -0.07 29.43 28.87
CA GLY A 336 0.12 28.78 27.58
C GLY A 336 -1.15 28.63 26.77
N VAL A 337 -0.97 28.09 25.56
CA VAL A 337 -2.06 27.69 24.68
C VAL A 337 -2.37 26.21 24.94
N LEU A 338 -3.60 25.93 25.34
CA LEU A 338 -4.08 24.59 25.63
C LEU A 338 -4.64 23.95 24.36
N LEU A 339 -4.04 22.85 23.91
CA LEU A 339 -4.58 22.00 22.85
C LEU A 339 -5.45 20.91 23.47
N ARG A 340 -6.69 20.79 22.99
CA ARG A 340 -7.63 19.75 23.40
C ARG A 340 -7.53 18.53 22.48
N GLU A 341 -7.62 17.35 23.09
CA GLU A 341 -7.50 16.04 22.46
C GLU A 341 -6.25 15.92 21.57
N PRO A 342 -5.04 16.20 22.10
CA PRO A 342 -3.82 16.15 21.30
C PRO A 342 -3.65 14.74 20.69
N PRO A 343 -3.26 14.64 19.42
CA PRO A 343 -3.09 13.36 18.76
C PRO A 343 -1.82 12.63 19.23
N GLY A 344 -0.84 13.35 19.81
CA GLY A 344 0.47 12.83 20.19
C GLY A 344 1.14 13.57 21.34
N GLY A 345 2.48 13.58 21.35
CA GLY A 345 3.33 14.15 22.40
C GLY A 345 3.81 13.13 23.43
N ALA A 346 2.91 12.25 23.89
CA ALA A 346 3.23 11.14 24.79
C ALA A 346 2.29 9.95 24.56
N LEU A 347 2.74 9.00 23.73
CA LEU A 347 1.99 7.79 23.40
C LEU A 347 2.53 6.60 24.21
N TRP A 348 1.63 5.89 24.89
CA TRP A 348 1.96 4.70 25.64
C TRP A 348 1.31 3.48 25.02
N ALA A 349 2.06 2.40 24.83
CA ALA A 349 1.54 1.16 24.28
C ALA A 349 2.24 -0.06 24.87
N ARG A 350 1.59 -1.21 24.80
CA ARG A 350 2.28 -2.49 24.93
C ARG A 350 3.25 -2.63 23.75
N SER A 351 4.50 -2.99 24.01
CA SER A 351 5.55 -3.02 22.97
C SER A 351 5.15 -3.93 21.80
N GLY A 352 4.58 -5.10 22.10
CA GLY A 352 4.04 -6.02 21.09
C GLY A 352 2.96 -5.43 20.18
N ALA A 353 2.16 -4.46 20.65
CA ALA A 353 1.14 -3.81 19.81
C ALA A 353 1.78 -2.90 18.76
N LEU A 354 2.78 -2.11 19.15
CA LEU A 354 3.55 -1.30 18.19
C LEU A 354 4.25 -2.17 17.14
N HIS A 355 4.78 -3.34 17.55
CA HIS A 355 5.36 -4.30 16.61
C HIS A 355 4.34 -4.89 15.64
N ARG A 356 3.14 -5.28 16.11
CA ARG A 356 2.08 -5.84 15.25
C ARG A 356 1.59 -4.88 14.19
N ILE A 357 1.48 -3.59 14.51
CA ILE A 357 1.02 -2.57 13.55
C ILE A 357 2.14 -2.05 12.66
N GLY A 358 3.37 -2.57 12.78
CA GLY A 358 4.51 -2.14 11.98
C GLY A 358 5.14 -0.81 12.41
N GLY A 359 5.01 -0.40 13.67
CA GLY A 359 5.54 0.87 14.17
C GLY A 359 4.81 2.11 13.63
N PHE A 360 5.49 3.25 13.59
CA PHE A 360 5.01 4.49 12.97
C PHE A 360 5.15 4.42 11.45
N ASP A 361 4.31 5.13 10.71
CA ASP A 361 4.39 5.17 9.24
C ASP A 361 5.56 6.06 8.80
N GLU A 362 6.63 5.43 8.32
CA GLU A 362 7.87 6.10 7.93
C GLU A 362 7.76 6.91 6.65
N ARG A 363 6.62 6.90 5.96
CA ARG A 363 6.40 7.77 4.79
C ARG A 363 6.12 9.21 5.20
N PHE A 364 5.73 9.45 6.45
CA PHE A 364 5.55 10.80 6.98
C PHE A 364 6.90 11.52 7.12
N GLU A 365 7.07 12.59 6.36
CA GLU A 365 8.26 13.45 6.43
C GLU A 365 7.86 14.90 6.73
N GLY A 366 8.61 15.55 7.61
CA GLY A 366 8.21 16.86 8.15
C GLY A 366 7.26 16.68 9.33
N TRP A 367 6.24 17.54 9.43
CA TRP A 367 5.36 17.62 10.58
C TRP A 367 3.89 17.51 10.16
N GLY A 368 3.13 16.67 10.86
CA GLY A 368 1.68 16.56 10.79
C GLY A 368 1.19 15.21 10.23
N GLY A 369 0.20 14.63 10.90
CA GLY A 369 -0.52 13.42 10.50
C GLY A 369 0.06 12.11 11.03
N GLU A 370 1.31 12.09 11.49
CA GLU A 370 2.01 10.88 11.91
C GLU A 370 1.47 10.30 13.22
N ASP A 371 1.15 11.16 14.19
CA ASP A 371 0.62 10.76 15.49
C ASP A 371 -0.86 10.31 15.35
N GLU A 372 -1.65 10.98 14.50
CA GLU A 372 -3.01 10.58 14.17
C GLU A 372 -3.06 9.21 13.49
N ASP A 373 -2.10 8.94 12.59
CA ASP A 373 -2.02 7.67 11.88
C ASP A 373 -1.78 6.50 12.85
N VAL A 374 -0.76 6.61 13.71
CA VAL A 374 -0.42 5.53 14.65
C VAL A 374 -1.49 5.32 15.71
N VAL A 375 -2.10 6.39 16.23
CA VAL A 375 -3.20 6.30 17.21
C VAL A 375 -4.39 5.56 16.60
N ARG A 376 -4.75 5.88 15.35
CA ARG A 376 -5.84 5.17 14.69
C ARG A 376 -5.50 3.70 14.46
N ARG A 377 -4.28 3.38 14.00
CA ARG A 377 -3.88 1.97 13.80
C ARG A 377 -3.83 1.18 15.11
N LEU A 378 -3.42 1.80 16.21
CA LEU A 378 -3.49 1.18 17.54
C LEU A 378 -4.94 0.94 18.00
N ALA A 379 -5.85 1.88 17.71
CA ALA A 379 -7.27 1.72 18.01
C ALA A 379 -7.94 0.62 17.15
N GLU A 380 -7.42 0.38 15.94
CA GLU A 380 -7.84 -0.74 15.08
C GLU A 380 -7.25 -2.10 15.54
N ASP A 381 -6.04 -2.12 16.12
CA ASP A 381 -5.41 -3.33 16.68
C ASP A 381 -6.01 -3.74 18.04
N GLY A 382 -6.45 -2.78 18.86
CA GLY A 382 -7.05 -3.05 20.16
C GLY A 382 -7.57 -1.82 20.89
N GLU A 383 -7.88 -1.98 22.18
CA GLU A 383 -8.47 -0.89 22.98
C GLU A 383 -7.48 0.28 23.18
N LEU A 384 -7.85 1.46 22.68
CA LEU A 384 -7.14 2.72 22.91
C LEU A 384 -7.88 3.63 23.88
N ARG A 385 -7.21 4.08 24.94
CA ARG A 385 -7.78 5.00 25.94
C ARG A 385 -7.14 6.39 25.91
N ARG A 386 -7.83 7.37 26.48
CA ARG A 386 -7.32 8.72 26.74
C ARG A 386 -7.53 9.06 28.21
N PHE A 387 -6.57 9.77 28.79
CA PHE A 387 -6.62 10.26 30.17
C PHE A 387 -6.46 11.78 30.19
N ASP A 388 -6.85 12.42 31.27
CA ASP A 388 -6.91 13.88 31.42
C ASP A 388 -5.66 14.49 32.10
N ASP A 389 -4.52 13.78 32.05
CA ASP A 389 -3.28 14.32 32.62
C ASP A 389 -2.87 15.60 31.87
N PRO A 390 -2.44 16.66 32.58
CA PRO A 390 -1.86 17.81 31.92
C PRO A 390 -0.50 17.44 31.30
N LEU A 391 -0.34 17.71 30.00
CA LEU A 391 0.94 17.57 29.33
C LEU A 391 1.60 18.95 29.16
N LEU A 392 2.81 19.14 29.71
CA LEU A 392 3.54 20.39 29.57
C LEU A 392 4.45 20.34 28.34
N HIS A 393 4.10 21.12 27.32
CA HIS A 393 4.90 21.27 26.12
C HIS A 393 5.75 22.55 26.23
N LEU A 394 7.07 22.39 26.27
CA LEU A 394 8.02 23.48 26.43
C LEU A 394 8.06 24.37 25.18
N ASP A 395 8.34 25.65 25.37
CA ASP A 395 8.46 26.64 24.30
C ASP A 395 9.63 26.30 23.37
N HIS A 396 9.36 26.32 22.07
CA HIS A 396 10.37 26.29 21.01
C HIS A 396 9.76 26.82 19.70
N PRO A 397 10.60 27.29 18.75
CA PRO A 397 10.13 27.65 17.41
C PRO A 397 9.44 26.46 16.74
N ARG A 398 8.18 26.65 16.34
CA ARG A 398 7.41 25.61 15.67
C ARG A 398 7.80 25.54 14.19
N PRO A 399 8.00 24.34 13.65
CA PRO A 399 8.30 24.15 12.24
C PRO A 399 7.06 24.44 11.39
N ALA A 400 7.27 24.78 10.11
CA ALA A 400 6.15 24.88 9.18
C ALA A 400 5.44 23.52 9.06
N MET A 401 4.10 23.53 9.09
CA MET A 401 3.26 22.34 8.88
C MET A 401 2.66 22.28 7.46
N ARG A 402 2.95 23.30 6.63
CA ARG A 402 2.45 23.45 5.27
C ARG A 402 3.57 23.78 4.30
N THR A 403 3.38 23.40 3.04
CA THR A 403 4.27 23.72 1.91
C THR A 403 4.19 25.20 1.54
N ASP A 404 5.09 25.69 0.69
CA ASP A 404 5.05 27.05 0.12
C ASP A 404 3.77 27.35 -0.69
N GLN A 405 3.07 26.30 -1.15
CA GLN A 405 1.76 26.38 -1.82
C GLN A 405 0.58 26.27 -0.84
N ASP A 406 0.82 26.39 0.47
CA ASP A 406 -0.18 26.32 1.54
C ASP A 406 -0.94 24.97 1.63
N LEU A 407 -0.36 23.88 1.12
CA LEU A 407 -0.89 22.51 1.27
C LEU A 407 -0.28 21.80 2.51
N PRO A 408 -1.02 20.89 3.18
CA PRO A 408 -0.45 20.03 4.23
C PRO A 408 0.69 19.16 3.68
N PHE A 409 1.81 19.07 4.39
CA PHE A 409 2.99 18.32 3.93
C PHE A 409 2.68 16.86 3.56
N ASN A 410 1.93 16.18 4.42
CA ASN A 410 1.62 14.76 4.28
C ASN A 410 0.21 14.49 3.73
N GLY A 411 -0.44 15.49 3.11
CA GLY A 411 -1.81 15.35 2.58
C GLY A 411 -1.97 14.32 1.46
N HIS A 412 -0.87 13.86 0.87
CA HIS A 412 -0.82 12.83 -0.16
C HIS A 412 -0.86 11.40 0.42
N LEU A 413 -0.60 11.23 1.72
CA LEU A 413 -0.62 9.93 2.39
C LEU A 413 -2.05 9.58 2.82
N ARG A 414 -2.44 8.32 2.60
CA ARG A 414 -3.71 7.78 3.11
C ARG A 414 -3.50 7.24 4.53
N PRO A 415 -4.16 7.78 5.56
CA PRO A 415 -4.04 7.24 6.92
C PRO A 415 -4.36 5.73 6.94
N GLY A 416 -3.50 4.93 7.56
CA GLY A 416 -3.76 3.52 7.92
C GLY A 416 -3.43 2.54 6.80
N SER A 417 -2.87 3.07 5.72
CA SER A 417 -2.31 2.28 4.63
C SER A 417 -0.95 1.67 4.97
N TRP A 418 -0.32 2.08 6.08
CA TRP A 418 0.93 1.50 6.56
C TRP A 418 0.70 0.15 7.23
N THR A 419 1.44 -0.86 6.79
CA THR A 419 1.38 -2.23 7.31
C THR A 419 2.70 -2.72 7.87
N GLY A 420 3.80 -1.97 7.71
CA GLY A 420 5.15 -2.40 8.10
C GLY A 420 5.65 -3.65 7.37
N ALA A 421 5.08 -3.98 6.20
CA ALA A 421 5.38 -5.20 5.45
C ALA A 421 6.85 -5.32 4.98
N ASP A 422 7.60 -4.21 4.96
CA ASP A 422 9.01 -4.14 4.56
C ASP A 422 10.00 -4.15 5.74
N ASP A 423 9.55 -4.55 6.93
CA ASP A 423 10.23 -4.25 8.19
C ASP A 423 10.32 -2.72 8.43
N TYR A 424 10.49 -2.30 9.67
CA TYR A 424 10.51 -0.89 10.03
C TYR A 424 11.68 -0.59 10.95
N GLY A 425 12.19 0.64 10.89
CA GLY A 425 13.36 1.08 11.64
C GLY A 425 14.69 0.66 11.01
N ASP A 426 14.79 0.60 9.67
CA ASP A 426 16.07 0.37 8.98
C ASP A 426 16.98 1.60 9.13
N PRO A 427 18.15 1.52 9.83
CA PRO A 427 19.06 2.66 10.03
C PRO A 427 19.67 3.20 8.73
N HIS A 428 19.59 2.44 7.63
CA HIS A 428 20.16 2.83 6.34
C HIS A 428 19.11 3.30 5.33
N LYS A 429 17.82 3.34 5.69
CA LYS A 429 16.72 3.70 4.77
C LYS A 429 16.98 5.01 4.02
N TYR A 430 17.53 6.00 4.72
CA TYR A 430 17.85 7.32 4.18
C TYR A 430 19.35 7.62 4.08
N ALA A 431 20.20 6.61 4.26
CA ALA A 431 21.63 6.79 4.09
C ALA A 431 21.95 7.24 2.64
N PRO A 432 22.87 8.20 2.44
CA PRO A 432 23.22 8.68 1.12
C PRO A 432 23.82 7.53 0.29
N LEU A 433 23.25 7.31 -0.89
CA LEU A 433 23.71 6.30 -1.83
C LEU A 433 24.96 6.79 -2.56
N ARG A 434 25.95 5.92 -2.71
CA ARG A 434 27.18 6.20 -3.47
C ARG A 434 27.11 5.54 -4.82
N TYR A 435 27.32 6.31 -5.88
CA TYR A 435 27.34 5.79 -7.24
C TYR A 435 28.74 5.92 -7.86
N ALA A 436 29.11 4.91 -8.64
CA ALA A 436 30.27 4.93 -9.50
C ALA A 436 29.79 5.00 -10.97
N PRO A 437 30.29 5.96 -11.77
CA PRO A 437 29.91 6.04 -13.18
C PRO A 437 30.55 4.89 -13.96
N LEU A 438 29.75 4.18 -14.76
CA LEU A 438 30.17 3.14 -15.67
C LEU A 438 29.92 3.59 -17.10
N ALA A 439 30.95 4.12 -17.75
CA ALA A 439 30.89 4.46 -19.16
C ALA A 439 30.82 3.19 -20.02
N PHE A 440 29.97 3.22 -21.04
CA PHE A 440 29.92 2.18 -22.07
C PHE A 440 30.05 2.79 -23.47
N THR A 441 30.50 1.96 -24.40
CA THR A 441 30.43 2.21 -25.84
C THR A 441 29.65 1.09 -26.50
N GLY A 442 29.33 1.18 -27.78
CA GLY A 442 28.65 0.13 -28.54
C GLY A 442 28.48 0.52 -30.00
N THR A 443 28.06 -0.43 -30.83
CA THR A 443 27.76 -0.16 -32.23
C THR A 443 26.47 0.68 -32.32
N PRO A 444 26.49 1.88 -32.95
CA PRO A 444 25.27 2.65 -33.19
C PRO A 444 24.36 1.88 -34.14
N ARG A 445 23.06 1.91 -33.86
CA ARG A 445 22.01 1.40 -34.75
C ARG A 445 20.99 2.52 -34.99
N PRO A 446 20.42 2.63 -36.21
CA PRO A 446 19.30 3.53 -36.43
C PRO A 446 18.11 3.10 -35.54
N PRO A 447 17.30 4.05 -35.03
CA PRO A 447 16.13 3.70 -34.24
C PRO A 447 15.18 2.77 -35.00
N GLY A 448 14.63 1.77 -34.30
CA GLY A 448 13.81 0.72 -34.91
C GLY A 448 12.55 0.40 -34.11
N PRO A 449 11.65 -0.44 -34.65
CA PRO A 449 10.45 -0.87 -33.93
C PRO A 449 10.82 -1.71 -32.71
N LEU A 450 9.94 -1.77 -31.72
CA LEU A 450 10.02 -2.75 -30.63
C LEU A 450 9.78 -4.16 -31.20
N MET A 451 10.42 -5.16 -30.61
CA MET A 451 10.04 -6.56 -30.77
C MET A 451 8.62 -6.79 -30.22
N TRP A 452 7.94 -7.85 -30.65
CA TRP A 452 6.60 -8.19 -30.15
C TRP A 452 6.53 -8.34 -28.62
N GLY A 453 7.52 -9.02 -28.01
CA GLY A 453 7.58 -9.18 -26.55
C GLY A 453 7.83 -7.87 -25.79
N GLN A 454 8.67 -6.99 -26.34
CA GLN A 454 8.89 -5.64 -25.78
C GLN A 454 7.62 -4.79 -25.88
N ARG A 455 6.91 -4.84 -27.02
CA ARG A 455 5.64 -4.11 -27.24
C ARG A 455 4.57 -4.54 -26.24
N LEU A 456 4.44 -5.86 -26.02
CA LEU A 456 3.52 -6.43 -25.04
C LEU A 456 3.75 -5.81 -23.64
N LEU A 457 4.97 -5.92 -23.11
CA LEU A 457 5.27 -5.41 -21.77
C LEU A 457 5.30 -3.89 -21.69
N TRP A 458 5.64 -3.19 -22.78
CA TRP A 458 5.55 -1.73 -22.85
C TRP A 458 4.11 -1.25 -22.66
N ASN A 459 3.15 -1.88 -23.35
CA ASN A 459 1.73 -1.55 -23.23
C ASN A 459 1.23 -1.82 -21.80
N ASP A 460 1.55 -2.99 -21.24
CA ASP A 460 1.16 -3.34 -19.87
C ASP A 460 1.79 -2.37 -18.83
N SER A 461 3.07 -2.03 -18.99
CA SER A 461 3.76 -1.08 -18.10
C SER A 461 3.13 0.32 -18.14
N ARG A 462 2.75 0.80 -19.32
CA ARG A 462 2.08 2.11 -19.47
C ARG A 462 0.69 2.13 -18.83
N TRP A 463 -0.03 1.01 -18.87
CA TRP A 463 -1.33 0.87 -18.22
C TRP A 463 -1.21 0.82 -16.68
N MET A 464 -0.17 0.16 -16.14
CA MET A 464 0.06 0.09 -14.70
C MET A 464 0.56 1.40 -14.08
N GLY A 465 1.25 2.25 -14.85
CA GLY A 465 1.75 3.54 -14.36
C GLY A 465 2.83 3.36 -13.30
N GLU A 466 2.69 3.97 -12.12
CA GLU A 466 3.68 3.88 -11.04
C GLU A 466 3.85 2.44 -10.48
N GLU A 467 2.84 1.59 -10.61
CA GLU A 467 2.88 0.18 -10.21
C GLU A 467 3.68 -0.71 -11.19
N ALA A 468 4.15 -0.18 -12.32
CA ALA A 468 4.92 -0.92 -13.32
C ALA A 468 6.22 -1.54 -12.78
N HIS A 469 6.72 -1.05 -11.65
CA HIS A 469 7.85 -1.63 -10.92
C HIS A 469 7.64 -3.10 -10.55
N TYR A 470 6.39 -3.57 -10.47
CA TYR A 470 6.04 -4.98 -10.29
C TYR A 470 6.67 -5.90 -11.35
N PHE A 471 6.86 -5.41 -12.57
CA PHE A 471 7.46 -6.20 -13.64
C PHE A 471 8.98 -6.32 -13.52
N ASN A 472 9.66 -5.46 -12.73
CA ASN A 472 11.11 -5.44 -12.70
C ASN A 472 11.71 -6.82 -12.36
N LEU A 473 12.75 -7.19 -13.11
CA LEU A 473 13.49 -8.44 -12.92
C LEU A 473 14.83 -8.14 -12.26
N HIS A 474 15.49 -9.17 -11.73
CA HIS A 474 16.87 -9.02 -11.32
C HIS A 474 17.73 -10.26 -11.63
N VAL A 475 19.02 -10.01 -11.73
CA VAL A 475 20.09 -11.02 -11.81
C VAL A 475 21.03 -10.78 -10.64
N THR A 476 21.46 -11.83 -9.94
CA THR A 476 22.44 -11.74 -8.86
C THR A 476 23.56 -12.75 -9.11
N VAL A 477 24.81 -12.30 -9.00
CA VAL A 477 26.00 -13.14 -9.18
C VAL A 477 26.99 -12.90 -8.03
N PRO A 478 27.50 -13.97 -7.39
CA PRO A 478 28.59 -13.83 -6.42
C PRO A 478 29.89 -13.44 -7.12
N VAL A 479 30.67 -12.57 -6.49
CA VAL A 479 31.99 -12.19 -7.02
C VAL A 479 33.05 -13.15 -6.47
N PRO A 480 33.88 -13.78 -7.31
CA PRO A 480 34.96 -14.63 -6.85
C PRO A 480 35.92 -13.87 -5.92
N PRO A 481 36.40 -14.49 -4.82
CA PRO A 481 37.38 -13.87 -3.93
C PRO A 481 38.63 -13.40 -4.68
N GLY A 482 39.23 -12.28 -4.25
CA GLY A 482 40.44 -11.72 -4.84
C GLY A 482 40.23 -10.80 -6.05
N ARG A 483 38.98 -10.56 -6.45
CA ARG A 483 38.64 -9.53 -7.46
C ARG A 483 38.58 -8.15 -6.80
N ASP A 484 39.18 -7.16 -7.45
CA ASP A 484 39.04 -5.77 -7.03
C ASP A 484 37.82 -5.10 -7.67
N LEU A 485 37.37 -3.99 -7.08
CA LEU A 485 36.22 -3.24 -7.56
C LEU A 485 36.38 -2.75 -9.02
N PRO A 486 37.54 -2.19 -9.44
CA PRO A 486 37.75 -1.81 -10.84
C PRO A 486 37.56 -2.95 -11.84
N THR A 487 38.04 -4.16 -11.53
CA THR A 487 37.86 -5.35 -12.39
C THR A 487 36.39 -5.75 -12.46
N ALA A 488 35.68 -5.77 -11.34
CA ALA A 488 34.25 -6.07 -11.31
C ALA A 488 33.43 -5.05 -12.15
N LEU A 489 33.76 -3.76 -12.03
CA LEU A 489 33.15 -2.71 -12.86
C LEU A 489 33.50 -2.87 -14.35
N ALA A 490 34.72 -3.29 -14.68
CA ALA A 490 35.09 -3.56 -16.08
C ALA A 490 34.31 -4.75 -16.67
N CYS A 491 34.06 -5.81 -15.89
CA CYS A 491 33.21 -6.93 -16.31
C CYS A 491 31.77 -6.49 -16.56
N LEU A 492 31.21 -5.65 -15.68
CA LEU A 492 29.91 -5.04 -15.88
C LEU A 492 29.85 -4.16 -17.13
N GLY A 493 30.86 -3.31 -17.34
CA GLY A 493 30.97 -2.46 -18.53
C GLY A 493 31.02 -3.30 -19.81
N ARG A 494 31.72 -4.43 -19.79
CA ARG A 494 31.76 -5.37 -20.91
C ARG A 494 30.38 -5.95 -21.23
N LEU A 495 29.61 -6.31 -20.21
CA LEU A 495 28.25 -6.84 -20.38
C LEU A 495 27.30 -5.79 -20.99
N VAL A 496 27.33 -4.54 -20.50
CA VAL A 496 26.52 -3.43 -21.03
C VAL A 496 26.92 -3.06 -22.46
N HIS A 497 28.22 -3.05 -22.78
CA HIS A 497 28.72 -2.82 -24.14
C HIS A 497 28.16 -3.87 -25.12
N ARG A 498 28.19 -5.13 -24.69
CA ARG A 498 27.90 -6.31 -25.51
C ARG A 498 26.43 -6.47 -25.88
N HIS A 499 25.50 -6.12 -24.98
CA HIS A 499 24.06 -6.34 -25.19
C HIS A 499 23.32 -5.03 -25.43
N GLU A 500 22.74 -4.87 -26.62
CA GLU A 500 21.98 -3.67 -26.99
C GLU A 500 20.84 -3.41 -26.00
N ALA A 501 20.16 -4.46 -25.52
CA ALA A 501 19.05 -4.35 -24.57
C ALA A 501 19.41 -3.59 -23.28
N LEU A 502 20.66 -3.66 -22.79
CA LEU A 502 21.09 -2.98 -21.57
C LEU A 502 21.37 -1.48 -21.76
N ARG A 503 21.46 -1.05 -23.02
CA ARG A 503 21.75 0.33 -23.43
C ARG A 503 20.69 0.87 -24.40
N THR A 504 19.51 0.27 -24.42
CA THR A 504 18.38 0.72 -25.26
C THR A 504 17.46 1.62 -24.46
N ARG A 505 17.04 2.74 -25.06
CA ARG A 505 15.93 3.56 -24.58
C ARG A 505 14.69 3.29 -25.41
N VAL A 506 13.51 3.42 -24.79
CA VAL A 506 12.22 3.33 -25.48
C VAL A 506 11.66 4.74 -25.61
N VAL A 507 11.77 5.30 -26.82
CA VAL A 507 11.34 6.67 -27.11
C VAL A 507 10.05 6.64 -27.92
N THR A 508 9.18 7.62 -27.68
CA THR A 508 7.95 7.77 -28.47
C THR A 508 8.24 8.66 -29.67
N ALA A 509 8.03 8.15 -30.89
CA ALA A 509 8.18 8.92 -32.11
C ALA A 509 7.05 9.96 -32.27
N PRO A 510 7.19 10.95 -33.17
CA PRO A 510 6.16 11.99 -33.37
C PRO A 510 4.77 11.47 -33.78
N ASP A 511 4.71 10.27 -34.36
CA ASP A 511 3.48 9.56 -34.72
C ASP A 511 2.84 8.80 -33.54
N GLY A 512 3.39 8.92 -32.33
CA GLY A 512 2.94 8.23 -31.13
C GLY A 512 3.46 6.79 -31.00
N THR A 513 4.25 6.29 -31.96
CA THR A 513 4.74 4.90 -31.92
C THR A 513 5.99 4.77 -31.04
N PRO A 514 6.07 3.76 -30.15
CA PRO A 514 7.29 3.49 -29.40
C PRO A 514 8.38 2.91 -30.32
N ARG A 515 9.62 3.34 -30.13
CA ARG A 515 10.81 2.87 -30.86
C ARG A 515 11.98 2.57 -29.93
N GLN A 516 12.80 1.60 -30.32
CA GLN A 516 14.08 1.30 -29.69
C GLN A 516 15.11 2.29 -30.21
N GLU A 517 15.73 3.05 -29.30
CA GLU A 517 16.91 3.85 -29.58
C GLU A 517 18.12 3.19 -28.89
N VAL A 518 19.17 2.94 -29.66
CA VAL A 518 20.36 2.21 -29.19
C VAL A 518 21.59 3.12 -29.32
N PRO A 519 21.86 4.00 -28.32
CA PRO A 519 23.02 4.86 -28.33
C PRO A 519 24.36 4.11 -28.45
N ALA A 520 25.31 4.74 -29.13
CA ALA A 520 26.68 4.25 -29.27
C ALA A 520 27.53 4.42 -28.00
N ALA A 521 27.13 5.29 -27.08
CA ALA A 521 27.82 5.53 -25.83
C ALA A 521 26.87 6.13 -24.79
N GLY A 522 27.25 5.99 -23.52
CA GLY A 522 26.53 6.55 -22.38
C GLY A 522 27.20 6.16 -21.07
N THR A 523 26.58 6.56 -19.96
CA THR A 523 27.06 6.24 -18.60
C THR A 523 25.93 5.65 -17.80
N VAL A 524 26.13 4.45 -17.26
CA VAL A 524 25.24 3.81 -16.28
C VAL A 524 25.79 4.10 -14.89
N GLU A 525 24.93 4.51 -13.96
CA GLU A 525 25.33 4.70 -12.56
C GLU A 525 25.27 3.36 -11.82
N VAL A 526 26.38 2.96 -11.19
CA VAL A 526 26.49 1.71 -10.42
C VAL A 526 26.43 2.03 -8.93
N LEU A 527 25.42 1.52 -8.23
CA LEU A 527 25.32 1.69 -6.78
C LEU A 527 26.40 0.88 -6.08
N ILE A 528 27.28 1.55 -5.31
CA ILE A 528 28.28 0.91 -4.46
C ILE A 528 27.75 0.86 -3.04
N ALA A 529 27.46 -0.35 -2.56
CA ALA A 529 26.86 -0.60 -1.27
C ALA A 529 27.88 -1.25 -0.31
N PRO A 530 28.50 -0.50 0.61
CA PRO A 530 29.37 -1.09 1.60
C PRO A 530 28.57 -1.94 2.60
N ALA A 531 29.13 -3.10 2.95
CA ALA A 531 28.57 -4.05 3.91
C ALA A 531 29.65 -4.45 4.92
N ASP A 532 29.24 -4.65 6.17
CA ASP A 532 30.09 -5.25 7.20
C ASP A 532 30.32 -6.74 6.91
N PRO A 533 31.43 -7.34 7.36
CA PRO A 533 31.65 -8.78 7.23
C PRO A 533 30.46 -9.62 7.72
N GLY A 534 30.00 -10.55 6.89
CA GLY A 534 28.84 -11.40 7.19
C GLY A 534 27.47 -10.78 6.86
N THR A 535 27.39 -9.52 6.43
CA THR A 535 26.12 -8.82 6.13
C THR A 535 25.86 -8.59 4.63
N ALA A 536 26.75 -9.06 3.75
CA ALA A 536 26.70 -8.76 2.32
C ALA A 536 25.36 -9.14 1.65
N ASP A 537 24.80 -10.31 1.97
CA ASP A 537 23.53 -10.76 1.38
C ASP A 537 22.34 -9.94 1.90
N GLN A 538 22.36 -9.50 3.17
CA GLN A 538 21.33 -8.60 3.72
C GLN A 538 21.37 -7.22 3.07
N VAL A 539 22.57 -6.67 2.88
CA VAL A 539 22.78 -5.39 2.18
C VAL A 539 22.36 -5.50 0.71
N LEU A 540 22.68 -6.63 0.07
CA LEU A 540 22.23 -6.92 -1.29
C LEU A 540 20.70 -6.93 -1.37
N ASP A 541 20.04 -7.68 -0.51
CA ASP A 541 18.58 -7.82 -0.49
C ASP A 541 17.88 -6.48 -0.30
N ARG A 542 18.37 -5.66 0.63
CA ARG A 542 17.87 -4.31 0.88
C ARG A 542 17.97 -3.42 -0.36
N HIS A 543 19.15 -3.34 -0.97
CA HIS A 543 19.35 -2.49 -2.14
C HIS A 543 18.63 -3.03 -3.37
N ARG A 544 18.57 -4.36 -3.53
CA ARG A 544 17.79 -5.01 -4.58
C ARG A 544 16.31 -4.67 -4.45
N ALA A 545 15.72 -4.81 -3.26
CA ALA A 545 14.32 -4.45 -3.01
C ALA A 545 14.06 -2.96 -3.33
N ARG A 546 14.92 -2.06 -2.87
CA ARG A 546 14.85 -0.62 -3.20
C ARG A 546 14.89 -0.34 -4.70
N LEU A 547 15.77 -1.03 -5.43
CA LEU A 547 15.93 -0.83 -6.88
C LEU A 547 14.78 -1.45 -7.68
N LEU A 548 14.23 -2.59 -7.21
CA LEU A 548 13.05 -3.25 -7.78
C LEU A 548 11.78 -2.44 -7.56
N GLY A 549 11.61 -1.79 -6.41
CA GLY A 549 10.42 -1.02 -6.03
C GLY A 549 10.22 0.31 -6.76
N ARG A 550 10.94 0.57 -7.85
CA ARG A 550 10.86 1.81 -8.63
C ARG A 550 10.60 1.52 -10.10
N THR A 551 9.61 2.20 -10.69
CA THR A 551 9.33 2.08 -12.13
C THR A 551 10.49 2.67 -12.95
N PHE A 552 10.79 2.10 -14.12
CA PHE A 552 11.78 2.64 -15.06
C PHE A 552 11.14 3.69 -15.96
N ALA A 553 11.76 4.87 -16.07
CA ALA A 553 11.43 5.86 -17.08
C ALA A 553 12.27 5.58 -18.34
N LEU A 554 11.85 4.64 -19.19
CA LEU A 554 12.68 4.09 -20.28
C LEU A 554 13.03 5.07 -21.41
N ASP A 555 12.40 6.24 -21.43
CA ASP A 555 12.73 7.36 -22.30
C ASP A 555 13.94 8.18 -21.78
N GLU A 556 14.17 8.20 -20.47
CA GLU A 556 15.20 9.03 -19.82
C GLU A 556 16.31 8.20 -19.14
N GLU A 557 15.95 7.02 -18.61
CA GLU A 557 16.79 6.13 -17.82
C GLU A 557 17.23 4.89 -18.61
N TRP A 558 18.39 4.33 -18.27
CA TRP A 558 18.84 3.04 -18.78
C TRP A 558 17.98 1.89 -18.20
N PRO A 559 17.74 0.81 -18.96
CA PRO A 559 16.91 -0.32 -18.54
C PRO A 559 17.62 -1.27 -17.55
N VAL A 560 18.67 -0.78 -16.88
CA VAL A 560 19.48 -1.53 -15.92
C VAL A 560 19.92 -0.62 -14.78
N ARG A 561 19.78 -1.14 -13.54
CA ARG A 561 20.28 -0.52 -12.30
C ARG A 561 21.25 -1.50 -11.61
N PRO A 562 22.57 -1.36 -11.85
CA PRO A 562 23.56 -2.21 -11.20
C PRO A 562 23.79 -1.81 -9.74
N CYS A 563 24.00 -2.78 -8.87
CA CYS A 563 24.52 -2.59 -7.52
C CYS A 563 25.65 -3.59 -7.25
N VAL A 564 26.76 -3.09 -6.73
CA VAL A 564 27.90 -3.88 -6.26
C VAL A 564 27.97 -3.73 -4.75
N VAL A 565 27.82 -4.85 -4.04
CA VAL A 565 28.03 -4.90 -2.59
C VAL A 565 29.51 -5.16 -2.33
N THR A 566 30.12 -4.33 -1.50
CA THR A 566 31.53 -4.44 -1.11
C THR A 566 31.67 -4.78 0.37
N VAL A 567 32.63 -5.63 0.71
CA VAL A 567 33.05 -5.94 2.09
C VAL A 567 34.52 -5.56 2.19
N ASP A 568 34.86 -4.71 3.17
CA ASP A 568 36.22 -4.15 3.33
C ASP A 568 36.79 -3.53 2.03
N GLY A 569 35.90 -2.95 1.20
CA GLY A 569 36.24 -2.34 -0.09
C GLY A 569 36.36 -3.31 -1.26
N ALA A 570 36.35 -4.64 -1.04
CA ALA A 570 36.36 -5.65 -2.09
C ALA A 570 34.93 -6.04 -2.51
N PRO A 571 34.63 -6.18 -3.83
CA PRO A 571 33.31 -6.61 -4.31
C PRO A 571 33.01 -8.06 -3.89
N ALA A 572 31.82 -8.29 -3.35
CA ALA A 572 31.36 -9.60 -2.86
C ALA A 572 30.11 -10.12 -3.61
N ARG A 573 29.20 -9.21 -3.99
CA ARG A 573 27.97 -9.52 -4.74
C ARG A 573 27.73 -8.46 -5.79
N ILE A 574 27.15 -8.86 -6.92
CA ILE A 574 26.63 -7.94 -7.93
C ILE A 574 25.18 -8.31 -8.20
N THR A 575 24.30 -7.31 -8.20
CA THR A 575 22.94 -7.46 -8.71
C THR A 575 22.66 -6.46 -9.82
N LEU A 576 21.92 -6.90 -10.84
CA LEU A 576 21.40 -6.07 -11.91
C LEU A 576 19.88 -6.09 -11.80
N VAL A 577 19.25 -4.95 -11.51
CA VAL A 577 17.80 -4.82 -11.68
C VAL A 577 17.53 -4.37 -13.11
N LEU A 578 16.61 -5.06 -13.79
CA LEU A 578 16.37 -4.93 -15.23
C LEU A 578 14.91 -4.54 -15.48
N SER A 579 14.69 -3.67 -16.46
CA SER A 579 13.35 -3.43 -16.98
C SER A 579 12.86 -4.65 -17.76
N HIS A 580 11.70 -5.19 -17.39
CA HIS A 580 11.12 -6.33 -18.10
C HIS A 580 10.69 -5.98 -19.53
N VAL A 581 10.51 -4.70 -19.86
CA VAL A 581 10.26 -4.29 -21.25
C VAL A 581 11.42 -4.71 -22.14
N LEU A 582 12.67 -4.64 -21.67
CA LEU A 582 13.87 -4.92 -22.47
C LEU A 582 14.59 -6.22 -22.12
N ALA A 583 14.21 -6.91 -21.04
CA ALA A 583 14.73 -8.22 -20.68
C ALA A 583 13.60 -9.14 -20.19
N ASP A 584 13.71 -10.45 -20.40
CA ASP A 584 12.84 -11.45 -19.78
C ASP A 584 13.66 -12.43 -18.92
N GLY A 585 13.02 -13.47 -18.38
CA GLY A 585 13.71 -14.50 -17.59
C GLY A 585 14.81 -15.25 -18.36
N GLY A 586 14.65 -15.45 -19.68
CA GLY A 586 15.70 -16.05 -20.52
C GLY A 586 16.89 -15.12 -20.71
N ALA A 587 16.63 -13.83 -20.91
CA ALA A 587 17.68 -12.81 -20.94
C ALA A 587 18.43 -12.75 -19.59
N ALA A 588 17.71 -12.84 -18.46
CA ALA A 588 18.31 -12.89 -17.13
C ALA A 588 19.24 -14.11 -16.96
N ALA A 589 18.86 -15.29 -17.48
CA ALA A 589 19.71 -16.49 -17.44
C ALA A 589 21.01 -16.31 -18.26
N VAL A 590 20.92 -15.74 -19.47
CA VAL A 590 22.09 -15.42 -20.31
C VAL A 590 23.02 -14.43 -19.59
N LEU A 591 22.46 -13.33 -19.06
CA LEU A 591 23.23 -12.32 -18.34
C LEU A 591 23.90 -12.87 -17.07
N THR A 592 23.23 -13.77 -16.36
CA THR A 592 23.78 -14.46 -15.18
C THR A 592 25.01 -15.27 -15.56
N GLY A 593 24.90 -16.14 -16.58
CA GLY A 593 25.99 -16.99 -17.05
C GLY A 593 27.18 -16.19 -17.58
N GLU A 594 26.92 -15.16 -18.40
CA GLU A 594 27.98 -14.32 -18.96
C GLU A 594 28.67 -13.45 -17.90
N LEU A 595 27.94 -12.86 -16.96
CA LEU A 595 28.54 -12.08 -15.87
C LEU A 595 29.38 -12.97 -14.95
N ALA A 596 28.91 -14.19 -14.64
CA ALA A 596 29.67 -15.16 -13.86
C ALA A 596 30.99 -15.53 -14.56
N ALA A 597 30.96 -15.82 -15.87
CA ALA A 597 32.16 -16.12 -16.66
C ALA A 597 33.13 -14.93 -16.70
N LEU A 598 32.64 -13.71 -16.93
CA LEU A 598 33.47 -12.50 -16.92
C LEU A 598 34.10 -12.24 -15.55
N LEU A 599 33.40 -12.50 -14.45
CA LEU A 599 33.95 -12.35 -13.10
C LEU A 599 34.97 -13.45 -12.76
N ALA A 600 34.76 -14.67 -13.28
CA ALA A 600 35.66 -15.81 -13.08
C ALA A 600 36.97 -15.66 -13.85
N ASP A 601 36.91 -15.26 -15.13
CA ASP A 601 38.06 -15.24 -16.05
C ASP A 601 38.59 -13.82 -16.33
N GLY A 602 37.83 -12.79 -15.93
CA GLY A 602 38.15 -11.37 -16.13
C GLY A 602 37.47 -10.76 -17.36
N PRO A 603 37.57 -9.42 -17.54
CA PRO A 603 36.82 -8.69 -18.55
C PRO A 603 37.24 -8.98 -20.01
N ARG A 604 38.30 -9.78 -20.21
CA ARG A 604 38.80 -10.24 -21.51
C ARG A 604 38.36 -11.66 -21.86
N ALA A 605 37.54 -12.30 -21.03
CA ALA A 605 37.01 -13.63 -21.32
C ALA A 605 36.31 -13.65 -22.69
N GLU A 606 36.56 -14.71 -23.47
CA GLU A 606 35.92 -14.90 -24.76
C GLU A 606 34.50 -15.42 -24.55
N LEU A 607 33.52 -14.67 -25.06
CA LEU A 607 32.11 -15.04 -25.05
C LEU A 607 31.63 -15.21 -26.50
N PRO A 608 30.68 -16.12 -26.81
CA PRO A 608 30.10 -16.28 -28.14
C PRO A 608 29.57 -14.95 -28.71
N GLU A 609 29.39 -14.75 -30.01
CA GLU A 609 28.77 -13.49 -30.46
C GLU A 609 27.28 -13.42 -30.04
N PRO A 610 26.77 -12.25 -29.58
CA PRO A 610 25.41 -12.14 -29.07
C PRO A 610 24.45 -11.87 -30.25
N VAL A 611 24.31 -12.83 -31.15
CA VAL A 611 23.45 -12.72 -32.34
C VAL A 611 22.28 -13.70 -32.23
N PRO A 612 21.04 -13.28 -32.49
CA PRO A 612 20.61 -11.92 -32.86
C PRO A 612 20.55 -10.94 -31.68
N GLN A 613 20.61 -9.64 -31.98
CA GLN A 613 20.27 -8.56 -31.04
C GLN A 613 18.79 -8.13 -31.19
N PRO A 614 18.20 -7.38 -30.24
CA PRO A 614 16.80 -6.97 -30.28
C PRO A 614 16.34 -6.30 -31.58
N LEU A 615 17.15 -5.42 -32.18
CA LEU A 615 16.81 -4.78 -33.46
C LEU A 615 16.85 -5.74 -34.65
N ASP A 616 17.71 -6.76 -34.62
CA ASP A 616 17.74 -7.80 -35.66
C ASP A 616 16.48 -8.67 -35.58
N ARG A 617 16.06 -9.01 -34.36
CA ARG A 617 14.83 -9.76 -34.13
C ARG A 617 13.58 -8.97 -34.53
N ALA A 618 13.52 -7.67 -34.20
CA ALA A 618 12.42 -6.81 -34.64
C ALA A 618 12.34 -6.68 -36.18
N ALA A 619 13.49 -6.67 -36.87
CA ALA A 619 13.53 -6.72 -38.33
C ALA A 619 13.01 -8.06 -38.89
N TYR A 620 13.32 -9.19 -38.25
CA TYR A 620 12.74 -10.48 -38.61
C TYR A 620 11.21 -10.52 -38.42
N GLU A 621 10.71 -10.02 -37.30
CA GLU A 621 9.28 -10.03 -36.96
C GLU A 621 8.44 -9.19 -37.95
N THR A 622 9.03 -8.13 -38.51
CA THR A 622 8.40 -7.29 -39.54
C THR A 622 8.62 -7.79 -40.97
N SER A 623 9.44 -8.83 -41.16
CA SER A 623 9.67 -9.44 -42.48
C SER A 623 8.47 -10.25 -42.98
N ALA A 624 8.50 -10.70 -44.23
CA ALA A 624 7.47 -11.59 -44.77
C ALA A 624 7.37 -12.92 -44.00
N ALA A 625 8.50 -13.46 -43.52
CA ALA A 625 8.52 -14.67 -42.71
C ALA A 625 7.89 -14.43 -41.32
N GLY A 626 8.21 -13.31 -40.67
CA GLY A 626 7.60 -12.89 -39.42
C GLY A 626 6.08 -12.70 -39.55
N ARG A 627 5.60 -12.04 -40.61
CA ARG A 627 4.16 -11.91 -40.88
C ARG A 627 3.46 -13.25 -41.03
N LYS A 628 4.04 -14.20 -41.77
CA LYS A 628 3.50 -15.56 -41.90
C LYS A 628 3.44 -16.32 -40.57
N LEU A 629 4.48 -16.17 -39.73
CA LEU A 629 4.47 -16.71 -38.36
C LEU A 629 3.32 -16.12 -37.54
N SER A 630 3.13 -14.80 -37.61
CA SER A 630 2.05 -14.08 -36.94
C SER A 630 0.67 -14.56 -37.39
N GLU A 631 0.44 -14.68 -38.70
CA GLU A 631 -0.82 -15.19 -39.26
C GLU A 631 -1.18 -16.60 -38.74
N ALA A 632 -0.19 -17.49 -38.67
CA ALA A 632 -0.38 -18.83 -38.11
C ALA A 632 -0.74 -18.78 -36.62
N GLY A 633 -0.08 -17.92 -35.85
CA GLY A 633 -0.38 -17.72 -34.42
C GLY A 633 -1.74 -17.11 -34.16
N LEU A 634 -2.17 -16.16 -35.00
CA LEU A 634 -3.51 -15.59 -34.95
C LEU A 634 -4.58 -16.64 -35.26
N ALA A 635 -4.37 -17.50 -36.28
CA ALA A 635 -5.31 -18.56 -36.61
C ALA A 635 -5.51 -19.55 -35.45
N ARG A 636 -4.41 -19.94 -34.79
CA ARG A 636 -4.47 -20.81 -33.60
C ARG A 636 -5.15 -20.12 -32.41
N THR A 637 -4.80 -18.86 -32.15
CA THR A 637 -5.41 -18.06 -31.08
C THR A 637 -6.93 -17.96 -31.29
N ALA A 638 -7.39 -17.71 -32.52
CA ALA A 638 -8.81 -17.65 -32.85
C ALA A 638 -9.56 -18.95 -32.49
N ALA A 639 -8.94 -20.12 -32.71
CA ALA A 639 -9.53 -21.40 -32.33
C ALA A 639 -9.68 -21.54 -30.80
N HIS A 640 -8.68 -21.14 -30.03
CA HIS A 640 -8.72 -21.19 -28.56
C HIS A 640 -9.71 -20.18 -27.96
N LEU A 641 -9.77 -18.96 -28.52
CA LEU A 641 -10.74 -17.94 -28.11
C LEU A 641 -12.19 -18.36 -28.35
N ARG A 642 -12.46 -19.22 -29.34
CA ARG A 642 -13.81 -19.78 -29.57
C ARG A 642 -14.16 -20.92 -28.63
N ALA A 643 -13.16 -21.63 -28.09
CA ALA A 643 -13.37 -22.76 -27.19
C ALA A 643 -13.46 -22.37 -25.69
N MET A 644 -13.19 -21.11 -25.35
CA MET A 644 -13.23 -20.63 -23.96
C MET A 644 -14.57 -19.99 -23.58
N PRO A 645 -14.95 -19.97 -22.28
CA PRO A 645 -16.04 -19.12 -21.81
C PRO A 645 -15.70 -17.63 -21.97
N GLN A 646 -16.68 -16.75 -21.78
CA GLN A 646 -16.45 -15.30 -21.73
C GLN A 646 -15.54 -14.89 -20.56
N THR A 647 -15.58 -15.62 -19.45
CA THR A 647 -14.71 -15.40 -18.29
C THR A 647 -14.62 -16.67 -17.45
N ASN A 648 -13.53 -16.82 -16.69
CA ASN A 648 -13.46 -17.83 -15.63
C ASN A 648 -14.30 -17.44 -14.40
N PHE A 649 -14.68 -16.17 -14.24
CA PHE A 649 -15.40 -15.65 -13.07
C PHE A 649 -16.70 -14.95 -13.49
N PRO A 650 -17.74 -15.69 -13.90
CA PRO A 650 -19.00 -15.10 -14.36
C PRO A 650 -19.95 -14.78 -13.21
N GLY A 651 -19.56 -15.00 -11.95
CA GLY A 651 -20.39 -14.72 -10.77
C GLY A 651 -20.54 -13.21 -10.50
N PRO A 652 -21.47 -12.82 -9.61
CA PRO A 652 -21.60 -11.42 -9.21
C PRO A 652 -20.29 -10.92 -8.59
N LEU A 653 -19.99 -9.64 -8.80
CA LEU A 653 -18.89 -8.99 -8.09
C LEU A 653 -19.17 -9.00 -6.59
N LEU A 654 -18.19 -9.47 -5.83
CA LEU A 654 -18.20 -9.45 -4.38
C LEU A 654 -17.75 -8.06 -3.90
N PRO A 655 -18.19 -7.60 -2.71
CA PRO A 655 -17.49 -6.54 -2.01
C PRO A 655 -16.02 -6.96 -1.83
N PRO A 656 -15.04 -6.18 -2.33
CA PRO A 656 -13.64 -6.56 -2.21
C PRO A 656 -13.22 -6.58 -0.73
N ASP A 657 -12.20 -7.39 -0.43
CA ASP A 657 -11.53 -7.36 0.88
C ASP A 657 -10.90 -5.97 1.13
N ARG A 658 -10.26 -5.78 2.29
CA ARG A 658 -9.45 -4.58 2.60
C ARG A 658 -8.51 -4.17 1.44
N TYR A 659 -7.97 -5.14 0.71
CA TYR A 659 -7.18 -4.91 -0.50
C TYR A 659 -7.81 -5.63 -1.67
N ARG A 660 -8.02 -4.92 -2.79
CA ARG A 660 -8.62 -5.50 -3.99
C ARG A 660 -7.81 -6.68 -4.51
N PHE A 661 -6.51 -6.53 -4.70
CA PHE A 661 -5.67 -7.62 -5.20
C PHE A 661 -4.74 -8.14 -4.10
N ARG A 662 -4.71 -9.46 -3.91
CA ARG A 662 -3.87 -10.10 -2.88
C ARG A 662 -3.19 -11.35 -3.41
N ARG A 663 -1.95 -11.61 -2.97
CA ARG A 663 -1.19 -12.80 -3.37
C ARG A 663 -0.90 -13.70 -2.18
N MET A 664 -1.31 -14.96 -2.29
CA MET A 664 -0.96 -16.02 -1.35
C MET A 664 0.11 -16.93 -1.95
N GLU A 665 1.05 -17.36 -1.12
CA GLU A 665 2.06 -18.38 -1.40
C GLU A 665 1.66 -19.72 -0.76
N MET A 666 2.01 -20.83 -1.42
CA MET A 666 2.00 -22.18 -0.88
C MET A 666 3.33 -22.88 -1.18
N CYS A 667 3.99 -23.43 -0.14
CA CYS A 667 5.07 -24.41 -0.33
C CYS A 667 4.55 -25.79 0.04
N SER A 668 4.59 -26.71 -0.94
CA SER A 668 4.06 -28.06 -0.79
C SER A 668 5.03 -29.11 -1.31
N PRO A 669 5.69 -29.86 -0.40
CA PRO A 669 6.49 -31.02 -0.78
C PRO A 669 5.65 -32.13 -1.44
N ALA A 670 4.40 -32.30 -0.99
CA ALA A 670 3.48 -33.30 -1.54
C ALA A 670 3.10 -32.98 -2.99
N LEU A 671 2.75 -31.73 -3.28
CA LEU A 671 2.48 -31.28 -4.66
C LEU A 671 3.69 -31.51 -5.53
N THR A 672 4.88 -31.08 -5.10
CA THR A 672 6.13 -31.25 -5.86
C THR A 672 6.36 -32.70 -6.27
N GLU A 673 6.22 -33.63 -5.33
CA GLU A 673 6.42 -35.06 -5.59
C GLU A 673 5.27 -35.67 -6.42
N ALA A 674 4.01 -35.31 -6.12
CA ALA A 674 2.84 -35.77 -6.89
C ALA A 674 2.95 -35.37 -8.37
N LEU A 675 3.38 -34.13 -8.65
CA LEU A 675 3.61 -33.67 -10.02
C LEU A 675 4.64 -34.55 -10.75
N ARG A 676 5.74 -34.93 -10.07
CA ARG A 676 6.79 -35.79 -10.66
C ARG A 676 6.25 -37.18 -11.01
N ARG A 677 5.50 -37.81 -10.10
CA ARG A 677 4.90 -39.15 -10.34
C ARG A 677 3.94 -39.15 -11.52
N ILE A 678 3.09 -38.13 -11.63
CA ILE A 678 2.13 -38.02 -12.74
C ILE A 678 2.85 -37.73 -14.06
N ALA A 679 3.81 -36.80 -14.04
CA ALA A 679 4.59 -36.44 -15.20
C ALA A 679 5.38 -37.62 -15.77
N ASP A 680 6.00 -38.44 -14.91
CA ASP A 680 6.67 -39.68 -15.29
C ASP A 680 5.69 -40.68 -15.96
N ARG A 681 4.57 -40.98 -15.30
CA ARG A 681 3.54 -41.90 -15.82
C ARG A 681 3.02 -41.51 -17.20
N HIS A 682 2.80 -40.22 -17.44
CA HIS A 682 2.27 -39.70 -18.70
C HIS A 682 3.36 -39.27 -19.69
N ARG A 683 4.65 -39.44 -19.36
CA ARG A 683 5.80 -39.04 -20.17
C ARG A 683 5.72 -37.58 -20.62
N THR A 684 5.52 -36.69 -19.66
CA THR A 684 5.38 -35.25 -19.88
C THR A 684 6.14 -34.45 -18.81
N GLY A 685 6.11 -33.11 -18.90
CA GLY A 685 6.68 -32.22 -17.90
C GLY A 685 5.72 -31.90 -16.75
N THR A 686 6.27 -31.56 -15.59
CA THR A 686 5.49 -31.23 -14.38
C THR A 686 4.63 -29.96 -14.53
N SER A 687 4.98 -29.06 -15.45
CA SER A 687 4.23 -27.82 -15.69
C SER A 687 2.82 -28.06 -16.25
N ALA A 688 2.70 -28.97 -17.23
CA ALA A 688 1.40 -29.31 -17.82
C ALA A 688 0.48 -30.03 -16.81
N VAL A 689 1.06 -30.85 -15.93
CA VAL A 689 0.34 -31.49 -14.83
C VAL A 689 -0.16 -30.44 -13.83
N LEU A 690 0.69 -29.47 -13.48
CA LEU A 690 0.32 -28.39 -12.56
C LEU A 690 -0.83 -27.55 -13.15
N LEU A 691 -0.74 -27.15 -14.42
CA LEU A 691 -1.82 -26.43 -15.10
C LEU A 691 -3.13 -27.23 -15.12
N ALA A 692 -3.08 -28.54 -15.37
CA ALA A 692 -4.27 -29.40 -15.29
C ALA A 692 -4.88 -29.44 -13.87
N ALA A 693 -4.05 -29.54 -12.82
CA ALA A 693 -4.53 -29.51 -11.44
C ALA A 693 -5.16 -28.16 -11.06
N VAL A 694 -4.53 -27.05 -11.48
CA VAL A 694 -5.08 -25.68 -11.32
C VAL A 694 -6.40 -25.53 -12.07
N ALA A 695 -6.50 -26.09 -13.28
CA ALA A 695 -7.73 -26.06 -14.07
C ALA A 695 -8.88 -26.75 -13.33
N VAL A 696 -8.67 -27.95 -12.76
CA VAL A 696 -9.70 -28.67 -11.99
C VAL A 696 -10.12 -27.88 -10.76
N ALA A 697 -9.17 -27.35 -9.98
CA ALA A 697 -9.47 -26.58 -8.77
C ALA A 697 -10.25 -25.30 -9.09
N LEU A 698 -9.78 -24.52 -10.09
CA LEU A 698 -10.42 -23.27 -10.48
C LEU A 698 -11.79 -23.48 -11.11
N ALA A 699 -11.94 -24.47 -11.98
CA ALA A 699 -13.21 -24.79 -12.61
C ALA A 699 -14.25 -25.25 -11.58
N THR A 700 -13.84 -26.02 -10.56
CA THR A 700 -14.70 -26.39 -9.43
C THR A 700 -15.09 -25.16 -8.60
N ALA A 701 -14.12 -24.29 -8.26
CA ALA A 701 -14.36 -23.10 -7.47
C ALA A 701 -15.27 -22.07 -8.15
N THR A 702 -15.25 -22.03 -9.48
CA THR A 702 -16.00 -21.07 -10.30
C THR A 702 -17.28 -21.67 -10.87
N GLY A 703 -17.46 -22.99 -10.83
CA GLY A 703 -18.61 -23.68 -11.42
C GLY A 703 -18.58 -23.71 -12.96
N ASN A 704 -17.41 -23.55 -13.57
CA ASN A 704 -17.25 -23.60 -15.02
C ASN A 704 -16.91 -25.02 -15.49
N ARG A 705 -17.45 -25.42 -16.64
CA ARG A 705 -17.07 -26.68 -17.30
C ARG A 705 -15.75 -26.59 -18.04
N THR A 706 -15.45 -25.40 -18.55
CA THR A 706 -14.20 -25.07 -19.23
C THR A 706 -13.63 -23.83 -18.59
N VAL A 707 -12.35 -23.86 -18.25
CA VAL A 707 -11.58 -22.69 -17.83
C VAL A 707 -10.47 -22.42 -18.82
N ALA A 708 -10.08 -21.17 -19.00
CA ALA A 708 -9.01 -20.80 -19.91
C ALA A 708 -7.91 -20.02 -19.20
N PHE A 709 -6.66 -20.36 -19.50
CA PHE A 709 -5.50 -19.67 -18.94
C PHE A 709 -4.72 -18.98 -20.05
N LYS A 710 -4.41 -17.71 -19.84
CA LYS A 710 -3.38 -16.99 -20.59
C LYS A 710 -2.02 -17.45 -20.05
N THR A 711 -1.32 -18.25 -20.85
CA THR A 711 0.02 -18.76 -20.54
C THR A 711 1.09 -17.83 -21.11
N VAL A 712 2.10 -17.55 -20.31
CA VAL A 712 3.28 -16.77 -20.74
C VAL A 712 4.33 -17.72 -21.32
N LEU A 713 4.78 -17.46 -22.54
CA LEU A 713 5.74 -18.29 -23.28
C LEU A 713 7.06 -17.55 -23.45
N GLY A 714 8.16 -18.16 -22.99
CA GLY A 714 9.49 -17.57 -23.09
C GLY A 714 10.14 -17.68 -24.48
N ASN A 715 9.62 -18.55 -25.36
CA ASN A 715 10.13 -18.80 -26.71
C ASN A 715 11.63 -19.19 -26.78
N ARG A 716 12.21 -19.69 -25.68
CA ARG A 716 13.63 -20.09 -25.61
C ARG A 716 13.94 -21.47 -26.20
N VAL A 717 12.93 -22.18 -26.67
CA VAL A 717 13.11 -23.44 -27.43
C VAL A 717 13.65 -23.21 -28.84
N PHE A 718 13.57 -21.98 -29.35
CA PHE A 718 14.08 -21.62 -30.67
C PHE A 718 15.57 -21.23 -30.56
N PRO A 719 16.50 -21.91 -31.27
CA PRO A 719 17.93 -21.65 -31.15
C PRO A 719 18.33 -20.20 -31.42
N GLU A 720 17.63 -19.51 -32.32
CA GLU A 720 17.85 -18.11 -32.65
C GLU A 720 17.33 -17.13 -31.59
N ILE A 721 16.46 -17.58 -30.68
CA ILE A 721 15.95 -16.76 -29.57
C ILE A 721 16.68 -17.12 -28.27
N ALA A 722 17.12 -18.36 -28.09
CA ALA A 722 17.79 -18.82 -26.87
C ALA A 722 18.91 -17.88 -26.36
N PRO A 723 19.86 -17.40 -27.18
CA PRO A 723 20.94 -16.51 -26.72
C PRO A 723 20.58 -15.01 -26.67
N LEU A 724 19.38 -14.61 -27.12
CA LEU A 724 18.97 -13.20 -27.21
C LEU A 724 18.83 -12.57 -25.82
N VAL A 725 19.58 -11.52 -25.54
CA VAL A 725 19.28 -10.62 -24.41
C VAL A 725 18.25 -9.60 -24.89
N GLY A 726 17.00 -9.84 -24.52
CA GLY A 726 15.82 -9.10 -24.95
C GLY A 726 14.54 -9.70 -24.36
N ASN A 727 13.43 -8.99 -24.38
CA ASN A 727 12.12 -9.57 -24.04
C ASN A 727 11.50 -10.25 -25.27
N ALA A 728 11.50 -11.59 -25.25
CA ALA A 728 10.96 -12.45 -26.30
C ALA A 728 9.63 -13.11 -25.89
N LEU A 729 8.95 -12.59 -24.86
CA LEU A 729 7.72 -13.18 -24.36
C LEU A 729 6.59 -13.13 -25.40
N SER A 730 5.77 -14.18 -25.43
CA SER A 730 4.46 -14.16 -26.06
C SER A 730 3.39 -14.71 -25.11
N ASN A 731 2.13 -14.38 -25.38
CA ASN A 731 1.00 -14.90 -24.61
C ASN A 731 0.13 -15.77 -25.51
N ALA A 732 -0.33 -16.90 -24.97
CA ALA A 732 -1.27 -17.77 -25.66
C ALA A 732 -2.35 -18.26 -24.69
N VAL A 733 -3.52 -18.62 -25.22
CA VAL A 733 -4.63 -19.15 -24.41
C VAL A 733 -4.59 -20.67 -24.41
N VAL A 734 -4.82 -21.29 -23.25
CA VAL A 734 -5.00 -22.73 -23.08
C VAL A 734 -6.38 -22.97 -22.45
N PRO A 735 -7.40 -23.35 -23.24
CA PRO A 735 -8.67 -23.82 -22.70
C PRO A 735 -8.52 -25.25 -22.14
N ALA A 736 -9.17 -25.50 -21.00
CA ALA A 736 -9.16 -26.77 -20.28
C ALA A 736 -10.60 -27.13 -19.89
N GLU A 737 -11.15 -28.17 -20.51
CA GLU A 737 -12.49 -28.70 -20.23
C GLU A 737 -12.40 -29.81 -19.17
N ILE A 738 -13.18 -29.69 -18.10
CA ILE A 738 -13.21 -30.64 -16.97
C ILE A 738 -14.53 -31.43 -16.87
N GLY A 739 -15.42 -31.29 -17.85
CA GLY A 739 -16.79 -31.84 -17.82
C GLY A 739 -16.90 -33.36 -18.01
N GLY A 740 -15.81 -34.06 -18.30
CA GLY A 740 -15.78 -35.52 -18.50
C GLY A 740 -14.39 -36.05 -18.84
N GLY A 741 -14.21 -37.37 -18.78
CA GLY A 741 -12.92 -38.03 -18.98
C GLY A 741 -12.10 -38.19 -17.70
N THR A 742 -10.82 -38.49 -17.88
CA THR A 742 -9.83 -38.75 -16.82
C THR A 742 -8.83 -37.62 -16.67
N PHE A 743 -8.17 -37.52 -15.51
CA PHE A 743 -7.14 -36.52 -15.28
C PHE A 743 -5.97 -36.64 -16.27
N GLY A 744 -5.56 -37.87 -16.59
CA GLY A 744 -4.52 -38.13 -17.60
C GLY A 744 -4.92 -37.68 -19.00
N GLU A 745 -6.19 -37.75 -19.38
CA GLU A 745 -6.69 -37.18 -20.64
C GLU A 745 -6.63 -35.66 -20.66
N LEU A 746 -6.99 -35.00 -19.55
CA LEU A 746 -6.85 -33.56 -19.39
C LEU A 746 -5.37 -33.14 -19.49
N VAL A 747 -4.46 -33.83 -18.80
CA VAL A 747 -3.01 -33.59 -18.91
C VAL A 747 -2.56 -33.67 -20.36
N ARG A 748 -2.96 -34.73 -21.11
CA ARG A 748 -2.60 -34.86 -22.53
C ARG A 748 -3.18 -33.73 -23.39
N ALA A 749 -4.40 -33.26 -23.10
CA ALA A 749 -5.01 -32.14 -23.81
C ALA A 749 -4.25 -30.83 -23.54
N VAL A 750 -3.91 -30.56 -22.28
CA VAL A 750 -3.09 -29.41 -21.87
C VAL A 750 -1.72 -29.45 -22.56
N VAL A 751 -1.04 -30.60 -22.57
CA VAL A 751 0.26 -30.76 -23.27
C VAL A 751 0.13 -30.41 -24.76
N ARG A 752 -0.87 -30.96 -25.46
CA ARG A 752 -1.10 -30.66 -26.89
C ARG A 752 -1.36 -29.17 -27.12
N SER A 753 -2.13 -28.54 -26.24
CA SER A 753 -2.45 -27.12 -26.33
C SER A 753 -1.22 -26.24 -26.11
N SER A 754 -0.51 -26.46 -24.99
CA SER A 754 0.68 -25.70 -24.61
C SER A 754 1.85 -25.87 -25.56
N MET A 755 2.17 -27.11 -25.99
CA MET A 755 3.26 -27.34 -26.96
C MET A 755 2.94 -26.76 -28.33
N GLY A 756 1.69 -26.91 -28.81
CA GLY A 756 1.29 -26.27 -30.05
C GLY A 756 1.33 -24.74 -29.95
N ASN A 757 1.04 -24.18 -28.78
CA ASN A 757 1.16 -22.73 -28.55
C ASN A 757 2.62 -22.28 -28.58
N LEU A 758 3.51 -22.99 -27.89
CA LEU A 758 4.94 -22.70 -27.86
C LEU A 758 5.55 -22.69 -29.28
N LEU A 759 5.13 -23.62 -30.13
CA LEU A 759 5.65 -23.75 -31.48
C LEU A 759 5.02 -22.80 -32.50
N HIS A 760 3.75 -22.40 -32.29
CA HIS A 760 2.96 -21.79 -33.37
C HIS A 760 2.15 -20.56 -32.97
N SER A 761 2.22 -20.04 -31.74
CA SER A 761 1.40 -18.88 -31.29
C SER A 761 2.17 -17.56 -31.16
N GLN A 762 3.39 -17.46 -31.67
CA GLN A 762 4.07 -16.15 -31.78
C GLN A 762 3.35 -15.28 -32.81
N CYS A 763 2.94 -14.07 -32.41
CA CYS A 763 2.28 -13.12 -33.29
C CYS A 763 2.46 -11.68 -32.82
N ASP A 764 2.07 -10.76 -33.71
CA ASP A 764 1.93 -9.35 -33.38
C ASP A 764 0.86 -9.15 -32.30
N PRO A 765 1.20 -8.53 -31.14
CA PRO A 765 0.25 -8.34 -30.05
C PRO A 765 -0.93 -7.43 -30.42
N ASP A 766 -0.73 -6.40 -31.25
CA ASP A 766 -1.81 -5.48 -31.63
C ASP A 766 -2.82 -6.21 -32.54
N ALA A 767 -2.31 -7.03 -33.46
CA ALA A 767 -3.15 -7.88 -34.32
C ALA A 767 -3.94 -8.92 -33.50
N ARG A 768 -3.36 -9.44 -32.42
CA ARG A 768 -4.03 -10.36 -31.48
C ARG A 768 -5.16 -9.66 -30.73
N ASP A 769 -4.94 -8.41 -30.31
CA ASP A 769 -5.96 -7.65 -29.58
C ASP A 769 -7.14 -7.31 -30.50
N VAL A 770 -6.87 -6.94 -31.76
CA VAL A 770 -7.90 -6.80 -32.81
C VAL A 770 -8.64 -8.12 -33.05
N LEU A 771 -7.92 -9.25 -33.16
CA LEU A 771 -8.53 -10.57 -33.30
C LEU A 771 -9.44 -10.91 -32.10
N THR A 772 -9.01 -10.58 -30.89
CA THR A 772 -9.78 -10.85 -29.67
C THR A 772 -11.07 -10.05 -29.65
N ALA A 773 -10.99 -8.74 -29.94
CA ALA A 773 -12.17 -7.88 -30.05
C ALA A 773 -13.13 -8.35 -31.15
N ARG A 774 -12.60 -8.73 -32.33
CA ARG A 774 -13.39 -9.29 -33.43
C ARG A 774 -14.08 -10.59 -33.03
N THR A 775 -13.37 -11.51 -32.40
CA THR A 775 -13.93 -12.80 -31.95
C THR A 775 -15.00 -12.58 -30.89
N GLY A 776 -14.81 -11.63 -29.98
CA GLY A 776 -15.83 -11.22 -29.02
C GLY A 776 -17.08 -10.65 -29.69
N LEU A 777 -16.91 -9.81 -30.71
CA LEU A 777 -18.03 -9.28 -31.50
C LEU A 777 -18.76 -10.39 -32.28
N GLU A 778 -18.05 -11.32 -32.92
CA GLU A 778 -18.64 -12.47 -33.61
C GLU A 778 -19.47 -13.35 -32.66
N ARG A 779 -18.93 -13.64 -31.47
CA ARG A 779 -19.59 -14.50 -30.45
C ARG A 779 -20.65 -13.76 -29.62
N GLY A 780 -20.61 -12.43 -29.60
CA GLY A 780 -21.46 -11.62 -28.72
C GLY A 780 -21.01 -11.68 -27.25
N VAL A 781 -19.71 -11.75 -26.99
CA VAL A 781 -19.16 -11.87 -25.62
C VAL A 781 -17.99 -10.91 -25.42
N HIS A 782 -17.76 -10.48 -24.18
CA HIS A 782 -16.47 -9.91 -23.80
C HIS A 782 -15.54 -11.05 -23.37
N LEU A 783 -14.47 -11.29 -24.13
CA LEU A 783 -13.47 -12.32 -23.81
C LEU A 783 -12.50 -11.78 -22.76
N ASN A 784 -12.72 -12.16 -21.51
CA ASN A 784 -11.83 -11.78 -20.42
C ASN A 784 -10.63 -12.73 -20.33
N LEU A 785 -9.44 -12.22 -20.68
CA LEU A 785 -8.17 -12.96 -20.67
C LEU A 785 -7.31 -12.68 -19.42
N SER A 786 -7.89 -12.17 -18.34
CA SER A 786 -7.21 -11.78 -17.10
C SER A 786 -6.88 -12.96 -16.17
N THR A 787 -7.01 -14.21 -16.63
CA THR A 787 -6.61 -15.40 -15.88
C THR A 787 -5.30 -15.95 -16.41
N PHE A 788 -4.24 -15.89 -15.61
CA PHE A 788 -2.88 -16.25 -16.03
C PHE A 788 -2.39 -17.54 -15.38
N PHE A 789 -1.55 -18.26 -16.13
CA PHE A 789 -0.71 -19.34 -15.62
C PHE A 789 0.73 -19.12 -16.07
N ASN A 790 1.67 -18.99 -15.13
CA ASN A 790 3.08 -18.73 -15.43
C ASN A 790 4.01 -19.58 -14.55
N ASP A 791 4.65 -20.58 -15.15
CA ASP A 791 5.57 -21.48 -14.46
C ASP A 791 7.02 -21.19 -14.86
N VAL A 792 7.79 -20.65 -13.92
CA VAL A 792 9.20 -20.27 -14.11
C VAL A 792 10.13 -21.06 -13.18
N ARG A 793 9.70 -22.24 -12.73
CA ARG A 793 10.54 -23.13 -11.93
C ARG A 793 11.84 -23.47 -12.68
N ALA A 794 12.94 -23.57 -11.94
CA ALA A 794 14.21 -23.98 -12.50
C ALA A 794 14.20 -25.47 -12.85
N GLY A 795 14.96 -25.86 -13.88
CA GLY A 795 15.15 -27.28 -14.22
C GLY A 795 13.95 -27.98 -14.86
N LEU A 796 12.95 -27.24 -15.37
CA LEU A 796 11.80 -27.82 -16.11
C LEU A 796 12.22 -28.63 -17.34
N GLU A 797 13.41 -28.37 -17.89
CA GLU A 797 14.02 -29.08 -19.02
C GLU A 797 14.63 -30.43 -18.62
N GLN A 798 14.88 -30.66 -17.32
CA GLN A 798 15.57 -31.85 -16.84
C GLN A 798 14.63 -33.07 -16.81
N PRO A 799 15.17 -34.30 -16.96
CA PRO A 799 14.37 -35.51 -16.79
C PRO A 799 13.64 -35.52 -15.44
N VAL A 800 12.35 -35.83 -15.48
CA VAL A 800 11.54 -35.98 -14.26
C VAL A 800 11.94 -37.28 -13.57
N VAL A 801 12.40 -37.17 -12.32
CA VAL A 801 12.73 -38.33 -11.48
C VAL A 801 11.76 -38.37 -10.29
N PRO A 802 10.76 -39.26 -10.29
CA PRO A 802 9.87 -39.45 -9.15
C PRO A 802 10.56 -40.21 -8.02
N ARG A 803 10.09 -39.99 -6.78
CA ARG A 803 10.51 -40.68 -5.56
C ARG A 803 9.31 -41.44 -4.97
N PRO A 804 8.98 -42.62 -5.52
CA PRO A 804 7.80 -43.39 -5.11
C PRO A 804 7.83 -43.83 -3.64
N GLU A 805 9.01 -43.87 -3.02
CA GLU A 805 9.21 -44.23 -1.61
C GLU A 805 8.67 -43.20 -0.61
N LEU A 806 8.42 -41.95 -1.05
CA LEU A 806 7.90 -40.90 -0.18
C LEU A 806 6.39 -41.08 0.08
N ASP A 807 5.95 -40.88 1.31
CA ASP A 807 4.52 -40.85 1.63
C ASP A 807 3.95 -39.46 1.36
N LEU A 808 3.09 -39.35 0.34
CA LEU A 808 2.45 -38.08 -0.03
C LEU A 808 1.55 -37.53 1.08
N ALA A 809 0.90 -38.38 1.88
CA ALA A 809 0.05 -37.93 2.97
C ALA A 809 0.88 -37.25 4.08
N ALA A 810 1.98 -37.90 4.49
CA ALA A 810 2.93 -37.31 5.44
C ALA A 810 3.59 -36.02 4.90
N LEU A 811 3.83 -35.93 3.59
CA LEU A 811 4.33 -34.70 2.97
C LEU A 811 3.29 -33.56 2.98
N SER A 812 2.00 -33.86 2.83
CA SER A 812 0.93 -32.84 2.85
C SER A 812 0.81 -32.15 4.21
N GLU A 813 1.14 -32.83 5.32
CA GLU A 813 1.20 -32.23 6.66
C GLU A 813 2.25 -31.11 6.76
N ARG A 814 3.23 -31.10 5.85
CA ARG A 814 4.30 -30.08 5.78
C ARG A 814 3.93 -28.90 4.90
N THR A 815 2.78 -28.91 4.24
CA THR A 815 2.37 -27.81 3.36
C THR A 815 2.00 -26.58 4.18
N ARG A 816 2.56 -25.43 3.77
CA ARG A 816 2.36 -24.13 4.42
C ARG A 816 1.84 -23.12 3.41
N THR A 817 1.02 -22.21 3.89
CA THR A 817 0.43 -21.12 3.11
C THR A 817 0.55 -19.79 3.85
N GLY A 818 0.62 -18.68 3.11
CA GLY A 818 0.75 -17.35 3.70
C GLY A 818 0.52 -16.23 2.69
N TRP A 819 0.02 -15.09 3.16
CA TRP A 819 -0.15 -13.89 2.33
C TRP A 819 1.18 -13.14 2.21
N ILE A 820 1.56 -12.77 0.98
CA ILE A 820 2.88 -12.19 0.68
C ILE A 820 2.84 -11.00 -0.30
N GLY A 821 1.70 -10.31 -0.38
CA GLY A 821 1.55 -9.10 -1.19
C GLY A 821 0.11 -8.65 -1.37
N ALA A 822 -0.07 -7.33 -1.51
CA ALA A 822 -1.36 -6.68 -1.75
C ALA A 822 -1.18 -5.44 -2.64
N TRP A 823 -2.12 -5.20 -3.54
CA TRP A 823 -2.09 -4.09 -4.50
C TRP A 823 -3.48 -3.51 -4.72
N GLU A 824 -3.52 -2.23 -5.11
CA GLU A 824 -4.75 -1.53 -5.50
C GLU A 824 -5.10 -1.75 -6.98
N ARG A 825 -4.09 -2.02 -7.83
CA ARG A 825 -4.25 -2.23 -9.27
C ARG A 825 -3.38 -3.39 -9.75
N GLN A 826 -4.00 -4.33 -10.47
CA GLN A 826 -3.34 -5.44 -11.17
C GLN A 826 -4.10 -5.75 -12.48
N ASP A 827 -3.41 -6.34 -13.44
CA ASP A 827 -3.92 -6.70 -14.78
C ASP A 827 -4.62 -8.08 -14.83
N ALA A 828 -4.65 -8.80 -13.71
CA ALA A 828 -5.19 -10.15 -13.62
C ALA A 828 -6.31 -10.26 -12.56
N THR A 829 -7.40 -10.94 -12.94
CA THR A 829 -8.43 -11.40 -11.99
C THR A 829 -7.92 -12.60 -11.20
N PHE A 830 -7.11 -13.45 -11.85
CA PHE A 830 -6.45 -14.58 -11.22
C PHE A 830 -5.09 -14.80 -11.87
N PHE A 831 -4.01 -14.80 -11.10
CA PHE A 831 -2.68 -15.09 -11.60
C PHE A 831 -2.07 -16.24 -10.80
N PHE A 832 -1.98 -17.41 -11.44
CA PHE A 832 -1.26 -18.55 -10.88
C PHE A 832 0.19 -18.53 -11.34
N HIS A 833 1.12 -18.51 -10.40
CA HIS A 833 2.55 -18.47 -10.67
C HIS A 833 3.29 -19.56 -9.89
N SER A 834 4.36 -20.10 -10.46
CA SER A 834 5.27 -21.01 -9.73
C SER A 834 6.73 -20.66 -10.00
N ARG A 835 7.56 -20.69 -8.97
CA ARG A 835 9.00 -20.46 -9.06
C ARG A 835 9.77 -21.31 -8.06
N THR A 836 11.04 -21.53 -8.35
CA THR A 836 11.99 -22.07 -7.38
C THR A 836 12.52 -20.92 -6.50
N VAL A 837 12.60 -21.12 -5.19
CA VAL A 837 13.11 -20.13 -4.24
C VAL A 837 14.44 -20.65 -3.65
N GLY A 838 15.54 -19.90 -3.86
CA GLY A 838 16.88 -20.20 -3.35
C GLY A 838 17.82 -20.93 -4.33
N ASP A 839 19.13 -20.84 -4.06
CA ASP A 839 20.17 -21.70 -4.66
C ASP A 839 20.02 -23.12 -4.11
N CYS A 840 19.08 -23.88 -4.66
CA CYS A 840 18.92 -25.29 -4.32
C CYS A 840 19.45 -26.16 -5.47
N PRO A 841 20.67 -26.70 -5.35
CA PRO A 841 21.06 -27.89 -6.08
C PRO A 841 20.03 -28.96 -5.76
N SER A 842 19.51 -29.62 -6.79
CA SER A 842 18.33 -30.46 -6.82
C SER A 842 18.35 -31.74 -5.96
N ASP A 843 19.18 -31.86 -4.91
CA ASP A 843 19.47 -33.15 -4.25
C ASP A 843 19.47 -33.21 -2.71
N THR A 844 19.14 -32.16 -1.96
CA THR A 844 19.01 -32.27 -0.48
C THR A 844 17.56 -32.17 -0.02
N THR A 845 16.89 -33.33 0.09
CA THR A 845 15.84 -33.80 1.03
C THR A 845 14.84 -32.83 1.74
N GLY A 846 14.71 -31.55 1.35
CA GLY A 846 13.89 -30.57 2.06
C GLY A 846 13.24 -29.45 1.23
N ALA A 847 13.64 -29.22 -0.03
CA ALA A 847 13.09 -28.14 -0.85
C ALA A 847 11.77 -28.54 -1.56
N CYS A 848 10.71 -27.72 -1.42
CA CYS A 848 9.48 -27.79 -2.22
C CYS A 848 9.41 -26.67 -3.25
N ASP A 849 8.73 -26.93 -4.37
CA ASP A 849 8.34 -25.85 -5.28
C ASP A 849 7.36 -24.90 -4.58
N HIS A 850 7.52 -23.59 -4.83
CA HIS A 850 6.61 -22.57 -4.35
C HIS A 850 5.61 -22.22 -5.45
N VAL A 851 4.32 -22.24 -5.10
CA VAL A 851 3.23 -21.80 -5.98
C VAL A 851 2.51 -20.61 -5.36
N TYR A 852 1.97 -19.75 -6.20
CA TYR A 852 1.36 -18.49 -5.81
C TYR A 852 0.03 -18.31 -6.52
N ALA A 853 -0.95 -17.77 -5.81
CA ALA A 853 -2.20 -17.30 -6.39
C ALA A 853 -2.40 -15.83 -6.03
N MET A 854 -2.33 -14.95 -7.04
CA MET A 854 -2.84 -13.58 -6.92
C MET A 854 -4.29 -13.56 -7.38
N VAL A 855 -5.16 -12.95 -6.56
CA VAL A 855 -6.61 -12.92 -6.78
C VAL A 855 -7.14 -11.49 -6.72
N ASP A 856 -8.06 -11.14 -7.61
CA ASP A 856 -8.98 -10.01 -7.40
C ASP A 856 -10.08 -10.45 -6.43
N THR A 857 -10.09 -9.87 -5.24
CA THR A 857 -11.01 -10.24 -4.16
C THR A 857 -12.46 -9.91 -4.48
N ALA A 858 -12.72 -9.05 -5.47
CA ALA A 858 -14.06 -8.83 -6.00
C ALA A 858 -14.59 -10.00 -6.85
N HIS A 859 -13.73 -10.93 -7.28
CA HIS A 859 -14.13 -12.12 -8.04
C HIS A 859 -13.96 -13.42 -7.25
N LEU A 860 -12.98 -13.46 -6.34
CA LEU A 860 -12.74 -14.59 -5.44
C LEU A 860 -12.30 -14.05 -4.08
N ALA A 861 -13.19 -14.12 -3.08
CA ALA A 861 -12.92 -13.66 -1.72
C ALA A 861 -11.64 -14.29 -1.14
N GLY A 862 -10.89 -13.53 -0.33
CA GLY A 862 -9.58 -13.93 0.16
C GLY A 862 -9.59 -15.20 1.02
N ASP A 863 -10.67 -15.45 1.76
CA ASP A 863 -10.88 -16.67 2.56
C ASP A 863 -10.97 -17.95 1.70
N ARG A 864 -11.24 -17.81 0.39
CA ARG A 864 -11.30 -18.93 -0.56
C ARG A 864 -9.96 -19.26 -1.23
N THR A 865 -8.95 -18.40 -1.10
CA THR A 865 -7.66 -18.56 -1.79
C THR A 865 -6.83 -19.72 -1.23
N ASP A 866 -6.78 -19.88 0.09
CA ASP A 866 -6.09 -21.03 0.71
C ASP A 866 -6.77 -22.37 0.32
N PRO A 867 -8.10 -22.54 0.47
CA PRO A 867 -8.79 -23.73 -0.01
C PRO A 867 -8.55 -24.03 -1.50
N LEU A 868 -8.48 -23.00 -2.36
CA LEU A 868 -8.16 -23.17 -3.78
C LEU A 868 -6.76 -23.75 -3.99
N LEU A 869 -5.73 -23.20 -3.33
CA LEU A 869 -4.36 -23.71 -3.41
C LEU A 869 -4.25 -25.13 -2.86
N ARG A 870 -4.93 -25.42 -1.74
CA ARG A 870 -5.01 -26.77 -1.15
C ARG A 870 -5.71 -27.76 -2.07
N ALA A 871 -6.72 -27.31 -2.83
CA ALA A 871 -7.39 -28.13 -3.83
C ALA A 871 -6.46 -28.51 -4.99
N VAL A 872 -5.53 -27.64 -5.39
CA VAL A 872 -4.50 -27.97 -6.40
C VAL A 872 -3.61 -29.13 -5.90
N GLU A 873 -3.14 -29.05 -4.66
CA GLU A 873 -2.39 -30.16 -4.02
C GLU A 873 -3.23 -31.43 -3.97
N LEU A 874 -4.47 -31.35 -3.47
CA LEU A 874 -5.38 -32.49 -3.34
C LEU A 874 -5.58 -33.22 -4.67
N VAL A 875 -5.84 -32.47 -5.75
CA VAL A 875 -6.02 -33.03 -7.10
C VAL A 875 -4.76 -33.78 -7.54
N ALA A 876 -3.59 -33.17 -7.40
CA ALA A 876 -2.33 -33.81 -7.76
C ALA A 876 -2.05 -35.05 -6.91
N VAL A 877 -2.17 -34.96 -5.58
CA VAL A 877 -1.91 -36.08 -4.66
C VAL A 877 -2.83 -37.26 -4.95
N ARG A 878 -4.13 -37.03 -5.16
CA ARG A 878 -5.07 -38.12 -5.49
C ARG A 878 -4.79 -38.76 -6.84
N ALA A 879 -4.39 -37.96 -7.82
CA ALA A 879 -4.05 -38.45 -9.15
C ALA A 879 -2.65 -39.08 -9.24
N ALA A 880 -1.82 -39.02 -8.19
CA ALA A 880 -0.41 -39.44 -8.20
C ALA A 880 -0.18 -40.96 -8.25
N GLU A 881 -1.11 -41.75 -7.71
CA GLU A 881 -1.00 -43.22 -7.68
C GLU A 881 -1.73 -43.90 -8.85
N ARG A 882 -2.81 -43.29 -9.35
CA ARG A 882 -3.60 -43.82 -10.45
C ARG A 882 -4.30 -42.70 -11.21
N ASP A 883 -4.67 -42.98 -12.45
CA ASP A 883 -5.50 -42.06 -13.22
C ASP A 883 -6.95 -42.10 -12.67
N LEU A 884 -7.56 -40.93 -12.51
CA LEU A 884 -8.87 -40.78 -11.87
C LEU A 884 -9.85 -40.07 -12.81
N PRO A 885 -11.15 -40.45 -12.79
CA PRO A 885 -12.20 -39.68 -13.44
C PRO A 885 -12.22 -38.24 -12.91
N LEU A 886 -12.37 -37.26 -13.81
CA LEU A 886 -12.50 -35.85 -13.42
C LEU A 886 -13.70 -35.59 -12.49
N PRO A 887 -14.88 -36.23 -12.66
CA PRO A 887 -15.98 -36.08 -11.70
C PRO A 887 -15.61 -36.48 -10.26
N ASP A 888 -14.78 -37.50 -10.07
CA ASP A 888 -14.35 -37.95 -8.75
C ASP A 888 -13.40 -36.94 -8.09
N LEU A 889 -12.52 -36.33 -8.89
CA LEU A 889 -11.63 -35.25 -8.43
C LEU A 889 -12.43 -33.98 -8.08
N THR A 890 -13.38 -33.59 -8.92
CA THR A 890 -14.29 -32.47 -8.66
C THR A 890 -15.07 -32.70 -7.37
N ALA A 891 -15.63 -33.90 -7.17
CA ALA A 891 -16.33 -34.26 -5.93
C ALA A 891 -15.40 -34.20 -4.70
N ALA A 892 -14.14 -34.63 -4.83
CA ALA A 892 -13.16 -34.52 -3.76
C ALA A 892 -12.83 -33.06 -3.41
N VAL A 893 -12.73 -32.18 -4.41
CA VAL A 893 -12.52 -30.73 -4.19
C VAL A 893 -13.73 -30.11 -3.50
N LEU A 894 -14.96 -30.41 -3.95
CA LEU A 894 -16.19 -29.91 -3.30
C LEU A 894 -16.28 -30.32 -1.82
N ALA A 895 -15.84 -31.53 -1.49
CA ALA A 895 -15.82 -32.03 -0.11
C ALA A 895 -14.89 -31.23 0.83
N THR A 896 -13.99 -30.39 0.30
CA THR A 896 -13.15 -29.48 1.10
C THR A 896 -13.85 -28.19 1.53
N GLY A 897 -15.07 -27.94 1.02
CA GLY A 897 -15.80 -26.69 1.23
C GLY A 897 -15.54 -25.62 0.16
N LEU A 898 -14.68 -25.89 -0.84
CA LEU A 898 -14.51 -25.02 -2.01
C LEU A 898 -15.70 -25.17 -2.98
N THR A 899 -16.83 -24.55 -2.64
CA THR A 899 -18.07 -24.64 -3.42
C THR A 899 -18.16 -23.55 -4.48
N PRO A 900 -18.72 -23.82 -5.68
CA PRO A 900 -18.99 -22.79 -6.67
C PRO A 900 -20.01 -21.77 -6.16
N PRO A 901 -20.10 -20.57 -6.78
CA PRO A 901 -21.19 -19.63 -6.51
C PRO A 901 -22.55 -20.30 -6.75
N ASP A 902 -23.54 -19.98 -5.91
CA ASP A 902 -24.91 -20.45 -6.09
C ASP A 902 -25.49 -19.84 -7.37
N ARG A 903 -25.87 -20.70 -8.31
CA ARG A 903 -26.47 -20.33 -9.60
C ARG A 903 -27.85 -20.97 -9.65
N GLY A 904 -28.87 -20.17 -9.34
CA GLY A 904 -30.26 -20.60 -9.33
C GLY A 904 -30.76 -21.06 -10.71
N PRO A 905 -32.01 -21.55 -10.78
CA PRO A 905 -32.59 -22.10 -12.01
C PRO A 905 -32.69 -21.09 -13.17
N GLU A 906 -32.55 -19.79 -12.89
CA GLU A 906 -32.55 -18.71 -13.88
C GLU A 906 -31.24 -18.59 -14.68
N TRP A 907 -30.15 -19.20 -14.22
CA TRP A 907 -28.87 -19.18 -14.93
C TRP A 907 -28.92 -20.07 -16.18
N LEU A 908 -28.38 -19.55 -17.27
CA LEU A 908 -28.29 -20.27 -18.54
C LEU A 908 -26.83 -20.67 -18.82
N HIS A 909 -26.67 -21.78 -19.55
CA HIS A 909 -25.37 -22.15 -20.12
C HIS A 909 -25.44 -22.05 -21.64
N LEU A 910 -24.77 -21.05 -22.22
CA LEU A 910 -24.86 -20.67 -23.63
C LEU A 910 -23.45 -20.53 -24.21
N ASP A 911 -23.09 -21.26 -25.27
CA ASP A 911 -21.78 -21.15 -25.93
C ASP A 911 -20.59 -21.16 -24.95
N HIS A 912 -20.53 -22.17 -24.08
CA HIS A 912 -19.56 -22.33 -22.98
C HIS A 912 -19.66 -21.28 -21.85
N CYS A 913 -20.53 -20.29 -21.96
CA CYS A 913 -20.70 -19.20 -21.01
C CYS A 913 -21.75 -19.54 -19.95
N ALA A 914 -21.46 -19.27 -18.68
CA ALA A 914 -22.52 -19.17 -17.67
C ALA A 914 -23.10 -17.75 -17.72
N VAL A 915 -24.41 -17.63 -17.92
CA VAL A 915 -25.09 -16.38 -18.23
C VAL A 915 -26.22 -16.12 -17.24
N HIS A 916 -26.27 -14.91 -16.69
CA HIS A 916 -27.37 -14.44 -15.87
C HIS A 916 -28.27 -13.49 -16.69
N PRO A 917 -29.54 -13.86 -16.99
CA PRO A 917 -30.40 -13.04 -17.84
C PRO A 917 -30.65 -11.61 -17.33
N ALA A 918 -30.59 -11.37 -16.01
CA ALA A 918 -30.72 -10.01 -15.48
C ALA A 918 -29.53 -9.12 -15.83
N ASP A 919 -28.33 -9.70 -15.88
CA ASP A 919 -27.10 -8.98 -16.24
C ASP A 919 -27.09 -8.67 -17.74
N VAL A 920 -27.66 -9.55 -18.57
CA VAL A 920 -27.90 -9.28 -20.00
C VAL A 920 -28.83 -8.08 -20.17
N ARG A 921 -29.94 -8.03 -19.44
CA ARG A 921 -30.86 -6.87 -19.46
C ARG A 921 -30.16 -5.59 -19.02
N ALA A 922 -29.37 -5.65 -17.95
CA ALA A 922 -28.61 -4.51 -17.45
C ALA A 922 -27.58 -4.03 -18.48
N ALA A 923 -26.88 -4.95 -19.16
CA ALA A 923 -25.94 -4.63 -20.23
C ALA A 923 -26.63 -3.97 -21.43
N VAL A 924 -27.79 -4.47 -21.85
CA VAL A 924 -28.58 -3.87 -22.94
C VAL A 924 -29.06 -2.46 -22.56
N ALA A 925 -29.58 -2.28 -21.35
CA ALA A 925 -30.01 -0.98 -20.86
C ALA A 925 -28.85 0.03 -20.76
N ALA A 926 -27.67 -0.42 -20.31
CA ALA A 926 -26.47 0.41 -20.25
C ALA A 926 -25.96 0.82 -21.64
N ALA A 927 -26.06 -0.08 -22.63
CA ALA A 927 -25.69 0.19 -24.01
C ALA A 927 -26.66 1.16 -24.72
N LEU A 928 -27.91 1.24 -24.26
CA LEU A 928 -29.00 1.98 -24.90
C LEU A 928 -29.67 2.95 -23.91
N PRO A 929 -28.94 3.93 -23.36
CA PRO A 929 -29.47 4.82 -22.33
C PRO A 929 -30.67 5.61 -22.84
N GLY A 930 -31.77 5.60 -22.07
CA GLY A 930 -33.01 6.30 -22.41
C GLY A 930 -33.85 5.64 -23.50
N ARG A 931 -33.44 4.49 -24.05
CA ARG A 931 -34.24 3.69 -24.98
C ARG A 931 -34.83 2.48 -24.24
N PRO A 932 -36.17 2.36 -24.16
CA PRO A 932 -36.80 1.18 -23.61
C PRO A 932 -36.39 -0.07 -24.37
N ALA A 933 -35.93 -1.08 -23.62
CA ALA A 933 -35.56 -2.38 -24.15
C ALA A 933 -35.82 -3.45 -23.10
N GLU A 934 -36.18 -4.65 -23.55
CA GLU A 934 -36.37 -5.82 -22.69
C GLU A 934 -35.78 -7.06 -23.35
N VAL A 935 -35.22 -7.97 -22.53
CA VAL A 935 -34.60 -9.21 -23.01
C VAL A 935 -35.35 -10.41 -22.44
N PHE A 936 -35.83 -11.25 -23.35
CA PHE A 936 -36.49 -12.49 -23.03
C PHE A 936 -35.65 -13.71 -23.44
N VAL A 937 -35.95 -14.84 -22.81
CA VAL A 937 -35.38 -16.14 -23.13
C VAL A 937 -36.45 -16.93 -23.89
N ASP A 938 -36.14 -17.34 -25.10
CA ASP A 938 -36.96 -18.18 -25.96
C ASP A 938 -36.40 -19.59 -25.97
N ASP A 939 -37.23 -20.59 -25.71
CA ASP A 939 -36.84 -21.99 -25.87
C ASP A 939 -36.91 -22.36 -27.35
N THR A 940 -35.75 -22.68 -27.94
CA THR A 940 -35.66 -23.14 -29.33
C THR A 940 -35.21 -24.60 -29.39
N PRO A 941 -35.40 -25.32 -30.51
CA PRO A 941 -34.90 -26.68 -30.67
C PRO A 941 -33.39 -26.82 -30.44
N ASP A 942 -32.63 -25.74 -30.69
CA ASP A 942 -31.18 -25.69 -30.52
C ASP A 942 -30.74 -25.21 -29.12
N GLY A 943 -31.70 -25.01 -28.20
CA GLY A 943 -31.49 -24.53 -26.83
C GLY A 943 -32.08 -23.14 -26.56
N PRO A 944 -31.91 -22.61 -25.34
CA PRO A 944 -32.42 -21.31 -24.96
C PRO A 944 -31.73 -20.18 -25.76
N ARG A 945 -32.51 -19.22 -26.23
CA ARG A 945 -32.07 -18.09 -27.06
C ARG A 945 -32.46 -16.77 -26.41
N LEU A 946 -31.52 -15.84 -26.32
CA LEU A 946 -31.77 -14.47 -25.82
C LEU A 946 -32.28 -13.56 -26.95
N VAL A 947 -33.45 -12.95 -26.78
CA VAL A 947 -34.07 -12.02 -27.74
C VAL A 947 -34.31 -10.67 -27.06
N ALA A 948 -33.72 -9.61 -27.63
CA ALA A 948 -33.88 -8.25 -27.15
C ALA A 948 -34.90 -7.49 -28.01
N HIS A 949 -35.98 -7.05 -27.39
CA HIS A 949 -36.94 -6.13 -27.99
C HIS A 949 -36.53 -4.70 -27.65
N VAL A 950 -36.41 -3.83 -28.65
CA VAL A 950 -35.88 -2.47 -28.49
C VAL A 950 -36.82 -1.48 -29.15
N ALA A 951 -37.21 -0.44 -28.41
CA ALA A 951 -37.97 0.67 -28.96
C ALA A 951 -37.07 1.57 -29.82
N CYS A 952 -37.53 1.92 -31.01
CA CYS A 952 -36.87 2.85 -31.93
C CYS A 952 -37.84 3.96 -32.37
N GLN A 953 -37.30 5.16 -32.67
CA GLN A 953 -38.13 6.25 -33.21
C GLN A 953 -38.38 6.01 -34.70
N ASP A 954 -39.58 6.38 -35.15
CA ASP A 954 -39.99 6.20 -36.53
C ASP A 954 -39.35 7.30 -37.40
N ALA A 955 -38.59 6.90 -38.42
CA ALA A 955 -37.85 7.82 -39.29
C ALA A 955 -38.74 8.50 -40.35
N THR A 956 -39.98 8.83 -40.01
CA THR A 956 -40.96 9.49 -40.90
C THR A 956 -40.98 11.02 -40.75
N VAL A 957 -40.03 11.61 -40.02
CA VAL A 957 -39.80 13.07 -40.00
C VAL A 957 -38.90 13.44 -41.18
N GLY A 958 -39.35 14.39 -42.00
CA GLY A 958 -38.75 14.73 -43.30
C GLY A 958 -37.27 15.15 -43.26
N PRO A 959 -36.63 15.35 -44.44
CA PRO A 959 -35.17 15.34 -44.63
C PRO A 959 -34.33 16.43 -43.92
N GLY A 960 -34.91 17.21 -43.00
CA GLY A 960 -34.28 18.37 -42.37
C GLY A 960 -33.85 18.22 -40.91
N ASP A 961 -34.46 17.30 -40.14
CA ASP A 961 -34.30 17.27 -38.66
C ASP A 961 -33.77 15.93 -38.09
N ALA A 962 -33.43 14.96 -38.94
CA ALA A 962 -32.79 13.72 -38.48
C ALA A 962 -31.32 14.00 -38.11
N GLY A 963 -31.03 14.13 -36.82
CA GLY A 963 -29.65 14.07 -36.31
C GLY A 963 -29.04 12.69 -36.61
N PRO A 964 -27.70 12.52 -36.51
CA PRO A 964 -27.00 11.29 -36.92
C PRO A 964 -27.35 9.99 -36.15
N GLY A 965 -28.40 9.97 -35.30
CA GLY A 965 -28.74 8.89 -34.37
C GLY A 965 -29.96 8.02 -34.71
N ASP A 966 -30.65 8.24 -35.84
CA ASP A 966 -31.99 7.66 -36.12
C ASP A 966 -32.03 6.48 -37.13
N ALA A 967 -30.86 6.05 -37.61
CA ALA A 967 -30.69 4.89 -38.49
C ALA A 967 -30.01 3.70 -37.79
N VAL A 968 -30.47 3.33 -36.60
CA VAL A 968 -29.87 2.25 -35.79
C VAL A 968 -30.46 0.91 -36.19
N GLY A 969 -29.65 0.01 -36.74
CA GLY A 969 -30.04 -1.37 -37.08
C GLY A 969 -29.60 -2.40 -36.03
N PRO A 970 -29.97 -3.68 -36.18
CA PRO A 970 -29.51 -4.76 -35.31
C PRO A 970 -27.98 -4.83 -35.13
N GLU A 971 -27.21 -4.52 -36.18
CA GLU A 971 -25.73 -4.53 -36.13
C GLU A 971 -25.16 -3.46 -35.19
N ASP A 972 -25.75 -2.26 -35.19
CA ASP A 972 -25.32 -1.16 -34.32
C ASP A 972 -25.68 -1.45 -32.86
N LEU A 973 -26.86 -2.03 -32.61
CA LEU A 973 -27.26 -2.49 -31.29
C LEU A 973 -26.33 -3.58 -30.77
N HIS A 974 -26.00 -4.57 -31.60
CA HIS A 974 -25.06 -5.63 -31.24
C HIS A 974 -23.69 -5.08 -30.86
N ARG A 975 -23.13 -4.17 -31.68
CA ARG A 975 -21.85 -3.51 -31.40
C ARG A 975 -21.90 -2.71 -30.09
N ALA A 976 -22.98 -1.96 -29.85
CA ALA A 976 -23.16 -1.19 -28.63
C ALA A 976 -23.25 -2.08 -27.38
N VAL A 977 -24.01 -3.19 -27.45
CA VAL A 977 -24.13 -4.13 -26.34
C VAL A 977 -22.80 -4.81 -26.04
N VAL A 978 -22.09 -5.33 -27.06
CA VAL A 978 -20.78 -5.96 -26.86
C VAL A 978 -19.77 -4.99 -26.23
N ALA A 979 -19.81 -3.70 -26.59
CA ALA A 979 -18.96 -2.69 -25.98
C ALA A 979 -19.27 -2.43 -24.49
N ALA A 980 -20.51 -2.68 -24.04
CA ALA A 980 -20.93 -2.54 -22.65
C ALA A 980 -20.60 -3.77 -21.78
N LEU A 981 -20.43 -4.95 -22.37
CA LEU A 981 -20.20 -6.22 -21.66
C LEU A 981 -19.01 -6.27 -20.67
N PRO A 982 -17.91 -5.49 -20.80
CA PRO A 982 -16.84 -5.51 -19.80
C PRO A 982 -17.31 -5.20 -18.36
N GLY A 983 -18.41 -4.45 -18.20
CA GLY A 983 -19.01 -4.17 -16.89
C GLY A 983 -19.94 -5.26 -16.34
N PHE A 984 -20.20 -6.32 -17.12
CA PHE A 984 -21.20 -7.35 -16.81
C PHE A 984 -20.63 -8.76 -17.05
N PRO A 985 -19.83 -9.31 -16.12
CA PRO A 985 -19.12 -10.59 -16.30
C PRO A 985 -20.03 -11.80 -16.59
N ALA A 986 -21.28 -11.76 -16.11
CA ALA A 986 -22.28 -12.80 -16.34
C ALA A 986 -23.16 -12.56 -17.60
N ALA A 987 -22.89 -11.52 -18.38
CA ALA A 987 -23.69 -11.17 -19.54
C ALA A 987 -23.05 -11.59 -20.87
N VAL A 988 -23.91 -11.88 -21.84
CA VAL A 988 -23.58 -12.01 -23.26
C VAL A 988 -24.57 -11.15 -24.05
N ALA A 989 -24.20 -10.75 -25.26
CA ALA A 989 -25.10 -10.04 -26.15
C ALA A 989 -26.28 -10.95 -26.58
N PRO A 990 -27.49 -10.40 -26.69
CA PRO A 990 -28.64 -11.10 -27.27
C PRO A 990 -28.29 -11.81 -28.59
N HIS A 991 -28.95 -12.94 -28.85
CA HIS A 991 -28.81 -13.70 -30.10
C HIS A 991 -29.68 -13.10 -31.21
N HIS A 992 -30.63 -12.24 -30.84
CA HIS A 992 -31.55 -11.60 -31.76
C HIS A 992 -32.01 -10.25 -31.21
N TYR A 993 -32.19 -9.29 -32.09
CA TYR A 993 -32.75 -7.98 -31.80
C TYR A 993 -33.99 -7.78 -32.64
N VAL A 994 -35.08 -7.33 -32.00
CA VAL A 994 -36.34 -6.96 -32.66
C VAL A 994 -36.60 -5.49 -32.38
N LEU A 995 -36.61 -4.67 -33.42
CA LEU A 995 -36.76 -3.23 -33.31
C LEU A 995 -38.20 -2.83 -33.60
N HIS A 996 -38.82 -2.16 -32.64
CA HIS A 996 -40.22 -1.74 -32.72
C HIS A 996 -40.29 -0.21 -32.87
N PRO A 997 -40.93 0.34 -33.93
CA PRO A 997 -41.16 1.76 -34.02
C PRO A 997 -42.21 2.17 -32.98
N VAL A 998 -41.87 3.15 -32.13
CA VAL A 998 -42.76 3.66 -31.09
C VAL A 998 -43.06 5.13 -31.33
N THR A 999 -44.32 5.45 -31.66
CA THR A 999 -44.82 6.82 -31.78
C THR A 999 -45.61 7.19 -30.54
N GLY A 1000 -45.01 7.94 -29.61
CA GLY A 1000 -45.70 8.62 -28.51
C GLY A 1000 -46.74 7.80 -27.72
N ALA A 1001 -46.29 6.88 -26.87
CA ALA A 1001 -46.90 6.41 -25.63
C ALA A 1001 -45.83 5.59 -24.89
N ALA A 1002 -45.90 5.49 -23.56
CA ALA A 1002 -44.91 4.79 -22.74
C ALA A 1002 -44.61 3.40 -23.29
N ALA A 1003 -43.34 3.11 -23.57
CA ALA A 1003 -42.94 1.82 -24.11
C ALA A 1003 -43.34 0.68 -23.17
N PRO A 1004 -43.60 -0.53 -23.71
CA PRO A 1004 -43.96 -1.70 -22.92
C PRO A 1004 -42.98 -1.92 -21.76
N GLY A 1005 -43.53 -2.37 -20.62
CA GLY A 1005 -42.72 -2.73 -19.46
C GLY A 1005 -42.03 -4.08 -19.64
N ARG A 1006 -42.03 -4.91 -18.59
CA ARG A 1006 -41.46 -6.27 -18.64
C ARG A 1006 -42.37 -7.32 -19.28
N ASN A 1007 -43.50 -6.91 -19.87
CA ASN A 1007 -44.51 -7.82 -20.40
C ASN A 1007 -44.23 -8.20 -21.86
N ARG A 1008 -43.95 -9.47 -22.11
CA ARG A 1008 -43.66 -10.01 -23.44
C ARG A 1008 -44.78 -9.74 -24.44
N GLU A 1009 -46.04 -9.97 -24.05
CA GLU A 1009 -47.18 -9.82 -24.98
C GLU A 1009 -47.35 -8.38 -25.47
N GLU A 1010 -46.94 -7.39 -24.67
CA GLU A 1010 -47.00 -5.98 -25.07
C GLU A 1010 -45.97 -5.67 -26.14
N TRP A 1011 -44.76 -6.24 -26.03
CA TRP A 1011 -43.70 -6.11 -27.05
C TRP A 1011 -44.09 -6.80 -28.36
N GLU A 1012 -44.63 -8.02 -28.29
CA GLU A 1012 -44.99 -8.81 -29.47
C GLU A 1012 -46.17 -8.23 -30.28
N ARG A 1013 -47.00 -7.36 -29.68
CA ARG A 1013 -48.08 -6.63 -30.37
C ARG A 1013 -47.59 -5.41 -31.15
N LEU A 1014 -46.38 -4.92 -30.89
CA LEU A 1014 -45.83 -3.77 -31.60
C LEU A 1014 -45.37 -4.18 -33.02
N PRO A 1015 -45.50 -3.30 -34.03
CA PRO A 1015 -44.96 -3.57 -35.35
C PRO A 1015 -43.44 -3.79 -35.30
N VAL A 1016 -42.90 -4.59 -36.21
CA VAL A 1016 -41.46 -4.83 -36.35
C VAL A 1016 -40.93 -3.98 -37.51
N ARG A 1017 -40.00 -3.07 -37.21
CA ARG A 1017 -39.29 -2.26 -38.23
C ARG A 1017 -38.13 -3.04 -38.84
N ALA A 1018 -37.35 -3.71 -38.00
CA ALA A 1018 -36.20 -4.50 -38.39
C ALA A 1018 -35.94 -5.56 -37.32
N GLU A 1019 -35.42 -6.71 -37.73
CA GLU A 1019 -34.97 -7.75 -36.82
C GLU A 1019 -33.76 -8.47 -37.39
N GLY A 1020 -32.92 -9.04 -36.52
CA GLY A 1020 -31.69 -9.70 -36.95
C GLY A 1020 -30.80 -10.07 -35.78
N SER A 1021 -29.79 -10.92 -36.02
CA SER A 1021 -28.78 -11.21 -35.01
C SER A 1021 -27.89 -10.00 -34.72
N GLY A 1022 -27.69 -9.13 -35.71
CA GLY A 1022 -26.71 -8.04 -35.66
C GLY A 1022 -25.25 -8.50 -35.64
N ARG A 1023 -25.01 -9.82 -35.60
CA ARG A 1023 -23.67 -10.41 -35.55
C ARG A 1023 -23.04 -10.40 -36.94
N PRO A 1024 -21.75 -10.04 -37.07
CA PRO A 1024 -21.06 -10.15 -38.35
C PRO A 1024 -21.03 -11.60 -38.80
N VAL A 1025 -21.32 -11.85 -40.09
CA VAL A 1025 -21.23 -13.20 -40.68
C VAL A 1025 -19.76 -13.65 -40.64
N PRO A 1026 -19.45 -14.86 -40.15
CA PRO A 1026 -18.08 -15.40 -40.21
C PRO A 1026 -17.61 -15.40 -41.67
N ARG A 1027 -16.52 -14.71 -41.97
CA ARG A 1027 -15.87 -14.74 -43.29
C ARG A 1027 -14.92 -15.91 -43.42
#